data_AF-A0A9E6JMA8-F1
#
_entry.id   AF-A0A9E6JMA8-F1
#
_cell.length_a   1.000
_cell.length_b   1.000
_cell.length_c   1.000
_cell.angle_alpha   90.00
_cell.angle_beta   90.00
_cell.angle_gamma   90.00
#
_symmetry.space_group_name_H-M   'P 1'
#
loop_
_entity.id
_entity.type
_entity.pdbx_description
1 polymer ?
#
loop_
_entity_poly.entity_id
_entity_poly.type
_entity_poly.pdbx_seq_one_letter_code
_entity_poly.pdbx_strand_id
1 'polypeptide(L)'
;AHLGDTSLGVTGTDYLPAIDPGSSPTGSVSPSSLLPLSLYKRNATLFTKPHLVTTMTVGVSLGGTLAAGGPKRSLFIAAAVGDPTLTTWADTSTLSPFKWDPSANSGNGGRVSGSIYYFDATNPDKLSTSLDYAILSAIGASNINTASSPTTPYIGAALGGEMFIGKFQPPINGGAVWTGDLLMFGTRLVNDNLQILNKSGTVTTAVDSSTAQWSAGAALASNRLWKDRHLYTRIPGTAATPEPGLTTFSDTGTAFTAPTTGLQNFISRAADSPSLASYAVGSTAQKLVTQWAMGGDTTLLDASSRATANRANIMGDIINSSPAVLEYNFGDVSSGLTSSLSAVGGNRFRLILVGTNQGWLHAFGEVTKQENAVAGDTSTPKIVKGNVDELWAFMPTDFLGYLDQLTVSSNPHRFMVDGAPAIYHLDLPPASGGAANGVVEVTSSPGPERAMVIIGLGKGGRSYYALDIHNPYTPALRWSIVPDEVDVKDASGNPALQARILARTGAPTIATVQKVIRNMGFSTCTPGIGRITLTDSTGLPVVRDAVFLGGGFSLPEVEANFHDASGNPTPMGRSILVLDAYSGLILGAVDLSDKTTSNGGSGTLRPGPIARGVVPFEFILNSGMAQRAYFLDYWGGLWSWGCQKTDTASTLPASGSPNPTYQYRMDSSDLSAWTLDGAATSDPGIRLVAKDISGSLITQYGYTDSQKYYSEALYSTLPAPFRIGSFPGHPKSSTSPIPAVVGIAIESGDRNNPLDYNYTTAATTGTTANPATKPSHHRISVIFDRQDSLAWGTVVNPILISPTSTAVLDAYPGHVSYQANNALITPYSSTYFLGPNNPADTKFGFFANFPDILTPPGLIPKGINNPAVVSGSLYYSVFVPTAADPCTGGSGKTQTSIMCDLLNPIVADNRTNQNCTSGVVWEPIGVASEFSALGTRGVIQVGTTAVNNPGAGASATTLATKTTTGKSTDRYPKARVWRTVH
;
A
#
# COMPACT_ATOMS: atom_id res chain seq x y z
N ALA A 1 -47.72 -33.60 -0.38
CA ALA A 1 -48.52 -33.95 0.83
C ALA A 1 -49.97 -33.46 0.72
N HIS A 2 -50.26 -32.21 0.33
CA HIS A 2 -51.62 -31.64 0.35
C HIS A 2 -52.55 -31.95 -0.83
N LEU A 3 -52.08 -32.53 -1.94
CA LEU A 3 -52.94 -32.86 -3.09
C LEU A 3 -53.74 -34.17 -2.93
N GLY A 4 -53.64 -34.84 -1.77
CA GLY A 4 -54.29 -36.14 -1.51
C GLY A 4 -55.21 -36.18 -0.30
N ASP A 5 -55.50 -35.04 0.35
CA ASP A 5 -56.40 -34.97 1.50
C ASP A 5 -57.83 -34.67 1.05
N THR A 6 -58.72 -35.66 1.14
CA THR A 6 -60.12 -35.59 0.71
C THR A 6 -61.04 -34.92 1.74
N SER A 7 -60.53 -34.53 2.91
CA SER A 7 -61.31 -33.83 3.95
C SER A 7 -61.55 -32.35 3.63
N LEU A 8 -60.78 -31.77 2.70
CA LEU A 8 -61.03 -30.45 2.12
C LEU A 8 -61.81 -30.65 0.82
N GLY A 9 -63.14 -30.72 0.94
CA GLY A 9 -64.04 -30.91 -0.19
C GLY A 9 -63.71 -29.97 -1.35
N VAL A 10 -63.69 -30.51 -2.57
CA VAL A 10 -63.39 -29.80 -3.84
C VAL A 10 -64.47 -28.78 -4.24
N THR A 11 -65.40 -28.48 -3.34
CA THR A 11 -66.56 -27.62 -3.54
C THR A 11 -66.59 -26.58 -2.43
N GLY A 12 -65.91 -25.46 -2.66
CA GLY A 12 -65.76 -24.37 -1.69
C GLY A 12 -64.32 -23.88 -1.59
N THR A 13 -63.81 -23.29 -2.67
CA THR A 13 -62.58 -22.47 -2.59
C THR A 13 -62.94 -21.21 -1.80
N ASP A 14 -62.78 -21.25 -0.48
CA ASP A 14 -63.12 -20.14 0.39
C ASP A 14 -62.20 -18.95 0.13
N TYR A 15 -62.72 -18.04 -0.70
CA TYR A 15 -62.17 -16.73 -0.98
C TYR A 15 -62.34 -15.82 0.24
N LEU A 16 -61.31 -15.72 1.08
CA LEU A 16 -61.35 -14.85 2.25
C LEU A 16 -60.74 -13.47 1.95
N PRO A 17 -61.34 -12.37 2.45
CA PRO A 17 -60.64 -11.09 2.52
C PRO A 17 -59.38 -11.23 3.41
N ALA A 18 -58.31 -10.50 3.09
CA ALA A 18 -57.11 -10.49 3.93
C ALA A 18 -57.49 -10.05 5.36
N ILE A 19 -57.11 -10.84 6.37
CA ILE A 19 -57.35 -10.53 7.77
C ILE A 19 -56.42 -9.39 8.19
N ASP A 20 -56.97 -8.37 8.84
CA ASP A 20 -56.18 -7.33 9.49
C ASP A 20 -55.41 -7.94 10.69
N PRO A 21 -54.06 -7.92 10.69
CA PRO A 21 -53.24 -8.47 11.78
C PRO A 21 -53.58 -7.91 13.16
N GLY A 22 -54.13 -6.68 13.23
CA GLY A 22 -54.57 -6.05 14.48
C GLY A 22 -55.79 -6.70 15.12
N SER A 23 -56.52 -7.54 14.39
CA SER A 23 -57.74 -8.23 14.84
C SER A 23 -57.55 -9.72 15.13
N SER A 24 -56.30 -10.18 15.30
CA SER A 24 -55.97 -11.59 15.51
C SER A 24 -56.80 -12.22 16.65
N PRO A 25 -57.44 -13.39 16.45
CA PRO A 25 -58.24 -14.03 17.48
C PRO A 25 -57.38 -14.39 18.70
N THR A 26 -57.84 -14.03 19.90
CA THR A 26 -57.18 -14.34 21.18
C THR A 26 -57.43 -15.78 21.66
N GLY A 27 -57.87 -16.68 20.77
CA GLY A 27 -58.22 -18.07 21.06
C GLY A 27 -57.54 -19.06 20.12
N SER A 28 -57.64 -20.35 20.47
CA SER A 28 -57.04 -21.50 19.77
C SER A 28 -57.56 -21.67 18.33
N VAL A 29 -57.09 -20.83 17.41
CA VAL A 29 -57.46 -20.83 15.98
C VAL A 29 -56.35 -21.51 15.17
N SER A 30 -56.74 -22.32 14.18
CA SER A 30 -55.81 -22.98 13.27
C SER A 30 -55.26 -21.99 12.23
N PRO A 31 -53.94 -21.95 11.97
CA PRO A 31 -53.32 -21.09 10.94
C PRO A 31 -53.97 -21.24 9.55
N SER A 32 -54.46 -22.44 9.21
CA SER A 32 -55.14 -22.73 7.95
C SER A 32 -56.46 -21.97 7.74
N SER A 33 -57.09 -21.49 8.82
CA SER A 33 -58.32 -20.69 8.76
C SER A 33 -58.09 -19.19 8.63
N LEU A 34 -56.82 -18.74 8.67
CA LEU A 34 -56.45 -17.32 8.72
C LEU A 34 -55.69 -16.84 7.47
N LEU A 35 -55.34 -17.74 6.55
CA LEU A 35 -54.62 -17.42 5.31
C LEU A 35 -55.49 -17.80 4.10
N PRO A 36 -55.91 -16.84 3.26
CA PRO A 36 -56.55 -17.20 2.00
C PRO A 36 -55.51 -17.83 1.05
N LEU A 37 -55.84 -19.00 0.48
CA LEU A 37 -55.06 -19.62 -0.59
C LEU A 37 -55.27 -18.92 -1.95
N SER A 38 -56.28 -18.04 -2.06
CA SER A 38 -56.44 -17.10 -3.18
C SER A 38 -57.19 -15.82 -2.80
N LEU A 39 -56.85 -14.69 -3.43
CA LEU A 39 -57.44 -13.37 -3.19
C LEU A 39 -58.29 -12.92 -4.40
N TYR A 40 -59.49 -12.40 -4.15
CA TYR A 40 -60.42 -11.92 -5.20
C TYR A 40 -60.81 -10.44 -5.07
N LYS A 41 -60.53 -9.81 -3.92
CA LYS A 41 -60.73 -8.37 -3.69
C LYS A 41 -59.68 -7.83 -2.72
N ARG A 42 -59.31 -6.55 -2.86
CA ARG A 42 -58.56 -5.77 -1.85
C ARG A 42 -59.27 -4.44 -1.70
N ASN A 43 -59.74 -4.12 -0.49
CA ASN A 43 -60.65 -3.00 -0.22
C ASN A 43 -61.88 -3.05 -1.16
N ALA A 44 -62.22 -1.94 -1.83
CA ALA A 44 -63.35 -1.85 -2.76
C ALA A 44 -63.02 -2.33 -4.20
N THR A 45 -61.78 -2.73 -4.48
CA THR A 45 -61.34 -3.11 -5.83
C THR A 45 -61.36 -4.62 -6.00
N LEU A 46 -62.17 -5.09 -6.95
CA LEU A 46 -62.28 -6.50 -7.36
C LEU A 46 -61.17 -6.85 -8.35
N PHE A 47 -60.53 -8.01 -8.17
CA PHE A 47 -59.58 -8.54 -9.13
C PHE A 47 -60.31 -9.29 -10.25
N THR A 48 -59.89 -9.09 -11.50
CA THR A 48 -60.53 -9.68 -12.69
C THR A 48 -60.33 -11.19 -12.82
N LYS A 49 -59.35 -11.78 -12.11
CA LYS A 49 -59.15 -13.22 -11.94
C LYS A 49 -58.68 -13.53 -10.51
N PRO A 50 -59.00 -14.71 -9.94
CA PRO A 50 -58.48 -15.12 -8.64
C PRO A 50 -56.95 -15.12 -8.58
N HIS A 51 -56.37 -14.43 -7.59
CA HIS A 51 -54.92 -14.44 -7.36
C HIS A 51 -54.56 -15.56 -6.38
N LEU A 52 -54.05 -16.70 -6.88
CA LEU A 52 -53.57 -17.80 -6.04
C LEU A 52 -52.26 -17.43 -5.33
N VAL A 53 -52.18 -17.66 -4.03
CA VAL A 53 -50.94 -17.47 -3.26
C VAL A 53 -50.06 -18.70 -3.49
N THR A 54 -49.04 -18.57 -4.34
CA THR A 54 -48.17 -19.70 -4.77
C THR A 54 -46.82 -19.75 -4.09
N THR A 55 -46.51 -18.82 -3.18
CA THR A 55 -45.25 -18.77 -2.43
C THR A 55 -45.43 -19.23 -0.98
N MET A 56 -44.64 -20.24 -0.61
CA MET A 56 -44.51 -20.81 0.73
C MET A 56 -43.66 -19.88 1.61
N THR A 57 -44.21 -19.40 2.73
CA THR A 57 -43.36 -18.78 3.77
C THR A 57 -42.62 -19.89 4.51
N VAL A 58 -41.29 -19.89 4.44
CA VAL A 58 -40.45 -20.91 5.05
C VAL A 58 -40.69 -20.93 6.57
N GLY A 59 -41.18 -22.06 7.09
CA GLY A 59 -41.09 -22.40 8.52
C GLY A 59 -42.39 -22.47 9.35
N VAL A 60 -43.58 -22.21 8.81
CA VAL A 60 -44.83 -22.32 9.60
C VAL A 60 -45.64 -23.55 9.20
N SER A 61 -45.70 -24.55 10.08
CA SER A 61 -46.63 -25.70 9.93
C SER A 61 -48.08 -25.23 10.08
N LEU A 62 -48.92 -25.52 9.08
CA LEU A 62 -50.36 -25.15 9.04
C LEU A 62 -51.23 -25.92 10.04
N GLY A 63 -50.73 -26.99 10.66
CA GLY A 63 -51.45 -27.79 11.67
C GLY A 63 -51.16 -27.36 13.11
N GLY A 64 -52.13 -27.42 14.01
CA GLY A 64 -52.02 -26.99 15.42
C GLY A 64 -52.58 -25.58 15.67
N THR A 65 -52.58 -25.10 16.93
CA THR A 65 -53.26 -23.85 17.32
C THR A 65 -52.28 -22.70 17.59
N LEU A 66 -52.70 -21.47 17.28
CA LEU A 66 -51.97 -20.25 17.63
C LEU A 66 -52.31 -19.83 19.07
N ALA A 67 -51.45 -20.18 20.03
CA ALA A 67 -51.59 -19.71 21.41
C ALA A 67 -51.09 -18.25 21.58
N ALA A 68 -51.76 -17.47 22.43
CA ALA A 68 -51.32 -16.13 22.79
C ALA A 68 -49.90 -16.18 23.39
N GLY A 69 -48.96 -15.41 22.81
CA GLY A 69 -47.55 -15.40 23.21
C GLY A 69 -46.71 -16.60 22.77
N GLY A 70 -47.26 -17.56 22.03
CA GLY A 70 -46.52 -18.74 21.58
C GLY A 70 -45.55 -18.45 20.41
N PRO A 71 -44.38 -19.12 20.34
CA PRO A 71 -43.39 -18.92 19.27
C PRO A 71 -43.96 -19.18 17.87
N LYS A 72 -44.96 -20.06 17.75
CA LYS A 72 -45.66 -20.34 16.50
C LYS A 72 -46.53 -19.17 16.02
N ARG A 73 -47.09 -18.36 16.93
CA ARG A 73 -47.80 -17.12 16.61
C ARG A 73 -46.84 -16.05 16.10
N SER A 74 -45.68 -15.91 16.73
CA SER A 74 -44.65 -14.97 16.27
C SER A 74 -44.12 -15.35 14.88
N LEU A 75 -43.89 -16.64 14.62
CA LEU A 75 -43.53 -17.16 13.30
C LEU A 75 -44.64 -16.94 12.26
N PHE A 76 -45.92 -17.14 12.63
CA PHE A 76 -47.07 -16.87 11.75
C PHE A 76 -47.20 -15.38 11.39
N ILE A 77 -47.02 -14.48 12.37
CA ILE A 77 -47.09 -13.03 12.12
C ILE A 77 -45.88 -12.54 11.31
N ALA A 78 -44.67 -13.03 11.61
CA ALA A 78 -43.48 -12.77 10.79
C ALA A 78 -43.67 -13.27 9.35
N ALA A 79 -44.37 -14.39 9.16
CA ALA A 79 -44.69 -14.93 7.84
C ALA A 79 -45.77 -14.13 7.08
N ALA A 80 -46.67 -13.46 7.79
CA ALA A 80 -47.76 -12.68 7.20
C ALA A 80 -47.38 -11.21 6.93
N VAL A 81 -46.46 -10.63 7.72
CA VAL A 81 -46.14 -9.19 7.72
C VAL A 81 -44.64 -8.90 7.53
N GLY A 82 -43.75 -9.90 7.66
CA GLY A 82 -42.38 -9.84 7.13
C GLY A 82 -41.31 -9.11 7.94
N ASP A 83 -41.62 -8.22 8.90
CA ASP A 83 -40.59 -7.57 9.74
C ASP A 83 -40.55 -8.18 11.16
N PRO A 84 -39.53 -8.99 11.50
CA PRO A 84 -39.45 -9.66 12.80
C PRO A 84 -39.02 -8.72 13.95
N THR A 85 -38.66 -7.46 13.65
CA THR A 85 -38.19 -6.49 14.65
C THR A 85 -39.32 -5.63 15.24
N LEU A 86 -40.50 -5.62 14.61
CA LEU A 86 -41.66 -4.89 15.10
C LEU A 86 -42.46 -5.73 16.10
N THR A 87 -42.57 -5.23 17.33
CA THR A 87 -43.37 -5.83 18.41
C THR A 87 -44.77 -5.22 18.54
N THR A 88 -45.02 -4.10 17.85
CA THR A 88 -46.31 -3.40 17.73
C THR A 88 -46.43 -2.80 16.32
N TRP A 89 -47.61 -2.86 15.70
CA TRP A 89 -47.86 -2.31 14.36
C TRP A 89 -48.75 -1.08 14.46
N ALA A 90 -48.33 0.04 13.84
CA ALA A 90 -49.23 1.15 13.53
C ALA A 90 -50.17 0.75 12.38
N ASP A 91 -51.28 1.49 12.21
CA ASP A 91 -52.34 1.29 11.21
C ASP A 91 -51.87 0.55 9.94
N THR A 92 -52.28 -0.71 9.83
CA THR A 92 -51.82 -1.66 8.79
C THR A 92 -52.22 -1.21 7.39
N SER A 93 -53.16 -0.26 7.26
CA SER A 93 -53.53 0.37 5.98
C SER A 93 -52.44 1.26 5.39
N THR A 94 -51.44 1.64 6.18
CA THR A 94 -50.28 2.44 5.74
C THR A 94 -49.11 1.60 5.23
N LEU A 95 -49.17 0.27 5.39
CA LEU A 95 -48.11 -0.65 4.97
C LEU A 95 -48.17 -0.88 3.45
N SER A 96 -47.04 -0.74 2.77
CA SER A 96 -46.92 -1.05 1.34
C SER A 96 -46.09 -2.31 1.10
N PRO A 97 -46.27 -3.03 -0.03
CA PRO A 97 -45.36 -4.09 -0.46
C PRO A 97 -43.91 -3.61 -0.49
N PHE A 98 -42.97 -4.56 -0.45
CA PHE A 98 -41.55 -4.28 -0.52
C PHE A 98 -41.27 -3.39 -1.74
N LYS A 99 -40.78 -2.18 -1.48
CA LYS A 99 -40.43 -1.20 -2.52
C LYS A 99 -38.99 -0.79 -2.33
N TRP A 100 -38.21 -0.99 -3.38
CA TRP A 100 -36.88 -0.45 -3.51
C TRP A 100 -36.95 0.88 -4.24
N ASP A 101 -36.47 1.94 -3.61
CA ASP A 101 -36.24 3.22 -4.27
C ASP A 101 -34.74 3.32 -4.58
N PRO A 102 -34.32 3.28 -5.86
CA PRO A 102 -32.91 3.37 -6.24
C PRO A 102 -32.25 4.71 -5.88
N SER A 103 -33.02 5.72 -5.48
CA SER A 103 -32.52 7.05 -5.11
C SER A 103 -32.39 7.28 -3.59
N ALA A 104 -32.93 6.39 -2.75
CA ALA A 104 -33.11 6.64 -1.31
C ALA A 104 -31.84 6.58 -0.44
N ASN A 105 -30.66 6.30 -0.99
CA ASN A 105 -29.36 6.36 -0.29
C ASN A 105 -28.23 6.54 -1.31
N SER A 106 -27.74 7.78 -1.51
CA SER A 106 -26.49 8.12 -2.22
C SER A 106 -26.14 7.28 -3.48
N GLY A 107 -27.13 6.83 -4.26
CA GLY A 107 -26.94 6.04 -5.48
C GLY A 107 -27.10 4.51 -5.39
N ASN A 108 -27.25 3.92 -4.19
CA ASN A 108 -27.45 2.45 -4.02
C ASN A 108 -28.91 2.04 -3.82
N GLY A 109 -29.78 3.02 -3.64
CA GLY A 109 -31.17 2.80 -3.27
C GLY A 109 -31.38 2.29 -1.85
N GLY A 110 -32.64 2.21 -1.45
CA GLY A 110 -33.03 1.75 -0.13
C GLY A 110 -34.48 1.31 -0.07
N ARG A 111 -34.80 0.53 0.96
CA ARG A 111 -36.19 0.17 1.27
C ARG A 111 -36.97 1.43 1.65
N VAL A 112 -38.07 1.69 0.95
CA VAL A 112 -38.95 2.84 1.25
C VAL A 112 -39.53 2.69 2.66
N SER A 113 -39.51 3.75 3.46
CA SER A 113 -40.05 3.75 4.83
C SER A 113 -41.51 3.31 4.86
N GLY A 114 -41.87 2.42 5.79
CA GLY A 114 -43.21 1.82 5.89
C GLY A 114 -43.48 0.64 4.94
N SER A 115 -42.54 0.28 4.05
CA SER A 115 -42.64 -0.95 3.27
C SER A 115 -42.20 -2.18 4.07
N ILE A 116 -42.98 -3.25 3.97
CA ILE A 116 -42.77 -4.52 4.67
C ILE A 116 -42.18 -5.58 3.72
N TYR A 117 -41.56 -6.64 4.24
CA TYR A 117 -40.97 -7.76 3.45
C TYR A 117 -42.05 -8.68 2.85
N TYR A 118 -42.94 -8.06 2.07
CA TYR A 118 -44.02 -8.69 1.34
C TYR A 118 -43.83 -8.40 -0.15
N PHE A 119 -43.64 -9.44 -0.96
CA PHE A 119 -43.29 -9.34 -2.38
C PHE A 119 -44.52 -9.59 -3.25
N ASP A 120 -44.93 -8.58 -4.05
CA ASP A 120 -46.08 -8.68 -4.95
C ASP A 120 -45.65 -9.24 -6.31
N ALA A 121 -45.80 -10.55 -6.49
CA ALA A 121 -45.34 -11.26 -7.67
C ALA A 121 -46.50 -11.61 -8.60
N THR A 122 -46.99 -10.64 -9.37
CA THR A 122 -48.09 -10.88 -10.33
C THR A 122 -47.67 -11.72 -11.54
N ASN A 123 -46.36 -11.94 -11.75
CA ASN A 123 -45.79 -12.82 -12.77
C ASN A 123 -44.35 -13.24 -12.36
N PRO A 124 -43.71 -14.18 -13.08
CA PRO A 124 -42.36 -14.65 -12.78
C PRO A 124 -41.29 -13.55 -12.80
N ASP A 125 -41.40 -12.58 -13.70
CA ASP A 125 -40.42 -11.48 -13.82
C ASP A 125 -40.47 -10.55 -12.61
N LYS A 126 -41.67 -10.23 -12.12
CA LYS A 126 -41.86 -9.44 -10.90
C LYS A 126 -41.51 -10.22 -9.65
N LEU A 127 -41.66 -11.55 -9.66
CA LEU A 127 -41.13 -12.41 -8.59
C LEU A 127 -39.60 -12.34 -8.57
N SER A 128 -38.94 -12.51 -9.72
CA SER A 128 -37.49 -12.39 -9.85
C SER A 128 -37.02 -11.02 -9.39
N THR A 129 -37.63 -9.96 -9.89
CA THR A 129 -37.30 -8.57 -9.52
C THR A 129 -37.52 -8.30 -8.03
N SER A 130 -38.59 -8.84 -7.45
CA SER A 130 -38.88 -8.68 -6.02
C SER A 130 -37.95 -9.50 -5.14
N LEU A 131 -37.53 -10.70 -5.58
CA LEU A 131 -36.48 -11.48 -4.94
C LEU A 131 -35.13 -10.79 -5.07
N ASP A 132 -34.80 -10.20 -6.22
CA ASP A 132 -33.59 -9.42 -6.41
C ASP A 132 -33.58 -8.21 -5.48
N TYR A 133 -34.70 -7.51 -5.32
CA TYR A 133 -34.84 -6.42 -4.35
C TYR A 133 -34.81 -6.89 -2.90
N ALA A 134 -35.37 -8.06 -2.59
CA ALA A 134 -35.27 -8.70 -1.27
C ALA A 134 -33.83 -9.05 -0.94
N ILE A 135 -33.12 -9.62 -1.90
CA ILE A 135 -31.72 -10.01 -1.82
C ILE A 135 -30.88 -8.74 -1.71
N LEU A 136 -31.12 -7.70 -2.51
CA LEU A 136 -30.47 -6.38 -2.40
C LEU A 136 -30.74 -5.70 -1.06
N SER A 137 -31.95 -5.85 -0.49
CA SER A 137 -32.27 -5.35 0.85
C SER A 137 -31.63 -6.19 1.96
N ALA A 138 -31.53 -7.50 1.78
CA ALA A 138 -30.85 -8.41 2.69
C ALA A 138 -29.33 -8.28 2.57
N ILE A 139 -28.81 -7.84 1.42
CA ILE A 139 -27.42 -7.43 1.14
C ILE A 139 -27.16 -6.02 1.67
N GLY A 140 -28.13 -5.12 1.57
CA GLY A 140 -28.07 -3.78 2.14
C GLY A 140 -28.21 -3.77 3.66
N ALA A 141 -28.89 -4.77 4.24
CA ALA A 141 -28.99 -5.00 5.68
C ALA A 141 -27.91 -5.98 6.20
N SER A 142 -27.46 -6.93 5.36
CA SER A 142 -26.24 -7.72 5.57
C SER A 142 -25.15 -7.12 4.70
N ASN A 143 -24.69 -5.93 5.10
CA ASN A 143 -23.32 -5.44 4.96
C ASN A 143 -22.46 -6.30 4.00
N ILE A 144 -22.71 -6.20 2.69
CA ILE A 144 -21.60 -6.36 1.75
C ILE A 144 -20.85 -5.04 1.97
N ASN A 145 -19.92 -4.94 2.92
CA ASN A 145 -18.64 -5.64 2.88
C ASN A 145 -18.17 -5.87 1.44
N THR A 146 -18.32 -4.86 0.60
CA THR A 146 -17.17 -4.42 -0.17
C THR A 146 -16.21 -3.81 0.85
N ALA A 147 -15.62 -4.69 1.67
CA ALA A 147 -14.26 -4.44 2.08
C ALA A 147 -13.55 -4.17 0.77
N SER A 148 -13.17 -2.90 0.55
CA SER A 148 -12.04 -2.56 -0.29
C SER A 148 -11.07 -3.73 -0.15
N SER A 149 -10.93 -4.53 -1.21
CA SER A 149 -10.13 -5.75 -1.27
C SER A 149 -9.07 -5.70 -0.18
N PRO A 150 -9.22 -6.45 0.94
CA PRO A 150 -8.49 -6.15 2.16
C PRO A 150 -7.01 -6.02 1.80
N THR A 151 -6.49 -4.79 1.79
CA THR A 151 -5.06 -4.58 1.64
C THR A 151 -4.51 -5.07 2.95
N THR A 152 -3.86 -6.22 2.89
CA THR A 152 -3.42 -6.82 4.14
C THR A 152 -2.41 -5.91 4.82
N PRO A 153 -2.37 -5.95 6.15
CA PRO A 153 -1.32 -5.31 6.93
C PRO A 153 0.02 -5.51 6.26
N TYR A 154 0.71 -4.41 6.01
CA TYR A 154 2.12 -4.52 5.71
C TYR A 154 2.83 -5.14 6.91
N ILE A 155 3.69 -6.12 6.64
CA ILE A 155 4.54 -6.71 7.67
C ILE A 155 5.68 -5.73 7.95
N GLY A 156 5.66 -5.14 9.14
CA GLY A 156 6.83 -4.52 9.75
C GLY A 156 7.72 -5.57 10.41
N ALA A 157 9.02 -5.52 10.16
CA ALA A 157 10.11 -6.21 10.89
C ALA A 157 9.71 -7.47 11.70
N ALA A 158 9.97 -8.67 11.16
CA ALA A 158 9.91 -9.90 11.95
C ALA A 158 11.16 -10.03 12.82
N LEU A 159 11.09 -9.65 14.10
CA LEU A 159 12.19 -9.80 15.09
C LEU A 159 12.23 -11.21 15.71
N GLY A 160 12.04 -12.23 14.89
CA GLY A 160 12.30 -13.64 15.25
C GLY A 160 11.24 -14.35 16.08
N GLY A 161 10.18 -13.68 16.54
CA GLY A 161 9.08 -14.32 17.30
C GLY A 161 7.79 -13.51 17.42
N GLU A 162 7.67 -12.37 16.74
CA GLU A 162 6.52 -11.47 16.79
C GLU A 162 6.21 -10.92 15.40
N MET A 163 4.97 -10.49 15.20
CA MET A 163 4.54 -9.77 14.01
C MET A 163 3.60 -8.63 14.38
N PHE A 164 3.76 -7.52 13.66
CA PHE A 164 2.93 -6.33 13.81
C PHE A 164 2.01 -6.20 12.60
N ILE A 165 0.73 -5.94 12.88
CA ILE A 165 -0.36 -6.00 11.91
C ILE A 165 -1.16 -4.70 12.04
N GLY A 166 -1.00 -3.79 11.08
CA GLY A 166 -1.89 -2.65 10.88
C GLY A 166 -3.22 -3.05 10.22
N LYS A 167 -4.32 -2.49 10.68
CA LYS A 167 -5.67 -2.75 10.17
C LYS A 167 -6.39 -1.46 9.86
N PHE A 168 -7.34 -1.56 8.95
CA PHE A 168 -8.36 -0.56 8.71
C PHE A 168 -9.71 -1.22 8.45
N GLN A 169 -10.78 -0.48 8.71
CA GLN A 169 -12.15 -0.88 8.42
C GLN A 169 -12.92 0.36 7.96
N PRO A 170 -13.33 0.40 6.67
CA PRO A 170 -14.24 1.43 6.19
C PRO A 170 -15.60 1.35 6.91
N PRO A 171 -16.21 2.49 7.31
CA PRO A 171 -17.57 2.53 7.82
C PRO A 171 -18.58 2.10 6.74
N ILE A 172 -19.68 1.50 7.20
CA ILE A 172 -20.74 0.95 6.33
C ILE A 172 -21.34 2.02 5.40
N ASN A 173 -21.44 3.27 5.86
CA ASN A 173 -22.04 4.39 5.11
C ASN A 173 -20.99 5.29 4.43
N GLY A 174 -19.73 4.87 4.37
CA GLY A 174 -18.63 5.75 4.00
C GLY A 174 -18.41 6.89 5.01
N GLY A 175 -17.68 7.92 4.58
CA GLY A 175 -17.41 9.12 5.37
C GLY A 175 -15.92 9.39 5.58
N ALA A 176 -15.62 10.55 6.17
CA ALA A 176 -14.27 11.10 6.27
C ALA A 176 -13.34 10.30 7.19
N VAL A 177 -13.89 9.53 8.14
CA VAL A 177 -13.12 8.89 9.20
C VAL A 177 -13.32 7.39 9.17
N TRP A 178 -12.24 6.65 8.98
CA TRP A 178 -12.23 5.20 9.05
C TRP A 178 -11.61 4.74 10.35
N THR A 179 -11.97 3.53 10.78
CA THR A 179 -11.40 2.92 11.99
C THR A 179 -10.23 2.03 11.61
N GLY A 180 -9.33 1.79 12.56
CA GLY A 180 -8.19 0.92 12.38
C GLY A 180 -7.51 0.63 13.70
N ASP A 181 -6.50 -0.24 13.64
CA ASP A 181 -5.76 -0.68 14.82
C ASP A 181 -4.36 -1.18 14.43
N LEU A 182 -3.42 -1.15 15.37
CA LEU A 182 -2.13 -1.83 15.28
C LEU A 182 -2.11 -2.94 16.32
N LEU A 183 -1.92 -4.17 15.86
CA LEU A 183 -1.95 -5.37 16.69
C LEU A 183 -0.60 -6.07 16.68
N MET A 184 -0.24 -6.68 17.79
CA MET A 184 0.91 -7.58 17.88
C MET A 184 0.48 -9.01 18.17
N PHE A 185 1.11 -9.94 17.47
CA PHE A 185 0.95 -11.37 17.67
C PHE A 185 2.30 -12.04 17.88
N GLY A 186 2.32 -13.04 18.77
CA GLY A 186 3.44 -13.97 18.82
C GLY A 186 3.44 -14.84 17.56
N THR A 187 4.61 -15.24 17.10
CA THR A 187 4.77 -16.15 15.96
C THR A 187 5.67 -17.32 16.29
N ARG A 188 5.46 -18.43 15.60
CA ARG A 188 6.31 -19.62 15.70
C ARG A 188 6.51 -20.23 14.33
N LEU A 189 7.75 -20.62 14.02
CA LEU A 189 8.08 -21.37 12.81
C LEU A 189 7.98 -22.88 13.09
N VAL A 190 7.15 -23.59 12.33
CA VAL A 190 7.04 -25.05 12.38
C VAL A 190 7.15 -25.60 10.97
N ASN A 191 8.15 -26.44 10.69
CA ASN A 191 8.42 -27.00 9.36
C ASN A 191 8.45 -25.92 8.26
N ASP A 192 9.22 -24.84 8.51
CA ASP A 192 9.35 -23.67 7.62
C ASP A 192 8.04 -22.92 7.30
N ASN A 193 6.96 -23.15 8.06
CA ASN A 193 5.73 -22.36 7.99
C ASN A 193 5.57 -21.48 9.22
N LEU A 194 5.39 -20.18 9.02
CA LEU A 194 5.11 -19.23 10.09
C LEU A 194 3.65 -19.37 10.55
N GLN A 195 3.44 -19.61 11.84
CA GLN A 195 2.14 -19.67 12.49
C GLN A 195 1.95 -18.44 13.41
N ILE A 196 0.76 -17.85 13.37
CA ILE A 196 0.32 -16.78 14.28
C ILE A 196 -0.25 -17.40 15.55
N LEU A 197 0.18 -16.90 16.72
CA LEU A 197 -0.27 -17.35 18.03
C LEU A 197 -1.16 -16.30 18.69
N ASN A 198 -2.25 -16.73 19.29
CA ASN A 198 -3.08 -15.87 20.14
C ASN A 198 -2.40 -15.58 21.50
N LYS A 199 -3.04 -14.75 22.32
CA LYS A 199 -2.58 -14.40 23.68
C LYS A 199 -2.30 -15.60 24.61
N SER A 200 -2.95 -16.74 24.36
CA SER A 200 -2.79 -17.98 25.13
C SER A 200 -1.73 -18.92 24.56
N GLY A 201 -1.09 -18.57 23.43
CA GLY A 201 -0.08 -19.40 22.77
C GLY A 201 -0.61 -20.46 21.82
N THR A 202 -1.91 -20.47 21.53
CA THR A 202 -2.52 -21.37 20.56
C THR A 202 -2.50 -20.75 19.18
N VAL A 203 -2.29 -21.56 18.13
CA VAL A 203 -2.40 -21.10 16.74
C VAL A 203 -3.78 -20.51 16.51
N THR A 204 -3.84 -19.31 15.93
CA THR A 204 -5.10 -18.63 15.65
C THR A 204 -5.14 -18.12 14.22
N THR A 205 -6.34 -18.16 13.66
CA THR A 205 -6.67 -17.48 12.41
C THR A 205 -7.38 -16.16 12.66
N ALA A 206 -7.96 -15.94 13.84
CA ALA A 206 -8.62 -14.68 14.19
C ALA A 206 -7.56 -13.65 14.56
N VAL A 207 -7.50 -12.54 13.81
CA VAL A 207 -6.50 -11.49 13.95
C VAL A 207 -7.21 -10.17 14.31
N ASP A 208 -7.58 -10.06 15.58
CA ASP A 208 -8.28 -8.91 16.14
C ASP A 208 -7.76 -8.60 17.56
N SER A 209 -8.25 -7.53 18.16
CA SER A 209 -7.84 -7.09 19.51
C SER A 209 -8.18 -8.11 20.60
N SER A 210 -9.11 -9.05 20.35
CA SER A 210 -9.47 -10.10 21.30
C SER A 210 -8.46 -11.24 21.32
N THR A 211 -7.71 -11.47 20.24
CA THR A 211 -6.71 -12.55 20.14
C THR A 211 -5.27 -12.05 20.19
N ALA A 212 -5.02 -10.79 19.82
CA ALA A 212 -3.72 -10.15 19.87
C ALA A 212 -3.13 -10.13 21.29
N GLN A 213 -1.80 -10.07 21.38
CA GLN A 213 -1.09 -9.85 22.66
C GLN A 213 -1.44 -8.46 23.21
N TRP A 214 -1.51 -7.47 22.33
CA TRP A 214 -1.96 -6.12 22.66
C TRP A 214 -2.57 -5.43 21.42
N SER A 215 -3.31 -4.34 21.66
CA SER A 215 -3.93 -3.47 20.66
C SER A 215 -3.56 -2.01 20.95
N ALA A 216 -3.02 -1.31 19.97
CA ALA A 216 -2.67 0.11 20.09
C ALA A 216 -3.93 0.98 20.24
N GLY A 217 -5.02 0.65 19.55
CA GLY A 217 -6.31 1.31 19.70
C GLY A 217 -6.86 1.20 21.12
N ALA A 218 -6.75 0.02 21.74
CA ALA A 218 -7.12 -0.18 23.15
C ALA A 218 -6.22 0.61 24.10
N ALA A 219 -4.90 0.64 23.84
CA ALA A 219 -3.96 1.44 24.63
C ALA A 219 -4.28 2.94 24.55
N LEU A 220 -4.51 3.48 23.34
CA LEU A 220 -4.90 4.89 23.16
C LEU A 220 -6.26 5.23 23.80
N ALA A 221 -7.20 4.28 23.82
CA ALA A 221 -8.49 4.50 24.44
C ALA A 221 -8.42 4.55 25.98
N SER A 222 -7.48 3.85 26.61
CA SER A 222 -7.52 3.57 28.05
C SER A 222 -6.30 4.01 28.87
N ASN A 223 -5.10 4.05 28.28
CA ASN A 223 -3.87 4.35 29.04
C ASN A 223 -3.75 5.85 29.38
N ARG A 224 -4.26 6.74 28.52
CA ARG A 224 -4.09 8.19 28.66
C ARG A 224 -5.24 8.95 28.01
N LEU A 225 -5.67 10.07 28.61
CA LEU A 225 -6.64 10.97 27.97
C LEU A 225 -5.98 11.76 26.82
N TRP A 226 -6.77 12.11 25.81
CA TRP A 226 -6.37 12.84 24.61
C TRP A 226 -5.56 14.11 24.89
N LYS A 227 -5.88 14.80 25.99
CA LYS A 227 -5.23 16.05 26.41
C LYS A 227 -3.84 15.86 27.02
N ASP A 228 -3.53 14.65 27.50
CA ASP A 228 -2.27 14.34 28.17
C ASP A 228 -1.26 13.70 27.18
N ARG A 229 -1.66 13.45 25.93
CA ARG A 229 -0.80 12.88 24.87
C ARG A 229 0.34 13.84 24.51
N HIS A 230 1.51 13.28 24.19
CA HIS A 230 2.65 14.04 23.66
C HIS A 230 2.53 14.17 22.14
N LEU A 231 1.88 15.24 21.71
CA LEU A 231 1.61 15.51 20.30
C LEU A 231 2.55 16.60 19.80
N TYR A 232 3.13 16.35 18.62
CA TYR A 232 4.06 17.26 17.97
C TYR A 232 3.58 17.59 16.57
N THR A 233 3.99 18.75 16.08
CA THR A 233 3.85 19.15 14.68
C THR A 233 5.04 20.01 14.29
N ARG A 234 5.13 20.34 13.01
CA ARG A 234 6.03 21.35 12.49
C ARG A 234 5.15 22.51 12.02
N ILE A 235 5.39 23.73 12.51
CA ILE A 235 4.76 24.93 11.94
C ILE A 235 5.47 25.33 10.64
N PRO A 236 4.81 26.02 9.70
CA PRO A 236 5.46 26.47 8.47
C PRO A 236 6.72 27.30 8.73
N GLY A 237 7.74 27.13 7.89
CA GLY A 237 8.97 27.90 7.94
C GLY A 237 8.74 29.40 7.69
N THR A 238 9.58 30.24 8.29
CA THR A 238 9.57 31.70 8.09
C THR A 238 10.93 32.21 7.68
N ALA A 239 11.04 33.48 7.28
CA ALA A 239 12.34 34.03 6.94
C ALA A 239 13.34 34.10 8.10
N ALA A 240 12.84 34.28 9.33
CA ALA A 240 13.67 34.24 10.53
C ALA A 240 14.08 32.80 10.89
N THR A 241 13.16 31.84 10.71
CA THR A 241 13.37 30.43 11.07
C THR A 241 12.85 29.53 9.95
N PRO A 242 13.65 29.28 8.89
CA PRO A 242 13.20 28.47 7.75
C PRO A 242 12.90 27.01 8.11
N GLU A 243 13.56 26.47 9.13
CA GLU A 243 13.30 25.14 9.69
C GLU A 243 13.02 25.28 11.21
N PRO A 244 11.75 25.44 11.63
CA PRO A 244 11.40 25.79 13.01
C PRO A 244 11.48 24.62 14.00
N GLY A 245 11.77 23.40 13.54
CA GLY A 245 11.81 22.21 14.39
C GLY A 245 10.40 21.70 14.77
N LEU A 246 10.34 20.84 15.79
CA LEU A 246 9.07 20.37 16.35
C LEU A 246 8.50 21.38 17.35
N THR A 247 7.20 21.58 17.27
CA THR A 247 6.39 22.34 18.23
C THR A 247 5.31 21.42 18.80
N THR A 248 4.93 21.62 20.06
CA THR A 248 3.82 20.89 20.67
C THR A 248 2.50 21.20 19.97
N PHE A 249 1.75 20.16 19.61
CA PHE A 249 0.38 20.30 19.11
C PHE A 249 -0.58 20.33 20.32
N SER A 250 -1.16 21.50 20.60
CA SER A 250 -2.03 21.71 21.76
C SER A 250 -3.14 22.69 21.46
N ASP A 251 -4.26 22.58 22.18
CA ASP A 251 -5.37 23.54 22.15
C ASP A 251 -5.28 24.62 23.26
N THR A 252 -4.17 24.64 24.02
CA THR A 252 -3.96 25.57 25.15
C THR A 252 -2.52 26.10 25.22
N GLY A 253 -2.31 27.07 26.11
CA GLY A 253 -0.99 27.63 26.40
C GLY A 253 -0.38 28.40 25.22
N THR A 254 0.90 28.74 25.37
CA THR A 254 1.65 29.52 24.36
C THR A 254 1.79 28.80 23.03
N ALA A 255 1.89 27.47 23.05
CA ALA A 255 1.92 26.64 21.83
C ALA A 255 0.67 26.83 20.96
N PHE A 256 -0.49 27.10 21.57
CA PHE A 256 -1.70 27.43 20.82
C PHE A 256 -1.82 28.92 20.52
N THR A 257 -1.58 29.81 21.51
CA THR A 257 -2.00 31.22 21.43
C THR A 257 -0.95 32.21 20.93
N ALA A 258 0.31 31.80 20.71
CA ALA A 258 1.37 32.74 20.30
C ALA A 258 1.00 33.48 18.99
N PRO A 259 1.18 34.83 18.90
CA PRO A 259 0.64 35.61 17.79
C PRO A 259 1.16 35.23 16.40
N THR A 260 2.39 34.72 16.30
CA THR A 260 3.05 34.39 15.02
C THR A 260 3.30 32.90 14.86
N THR A 261 3.64 32.19 15.93
CA THR A 261 4.01 30.77 15.91
C THR A 261 2.98 29.86 16.57
N GLY A 262 1.91 30.44 17.15
CA GLY A 262 0.86 29.68 17.81
C GLY A 262 0.05 28.88 16.80
N LEU A 263 -0.32 27.66 17.18
CA LEU A 263 -1.00 26.70 16.32
C LEU A 263 -2.35 27.21 15.78
N GLN A 264 -3.02 28.11 16.51
CA GLN A 264 -4.27 28.75 16.08
C GLN A 264 -4.14 29.56 14.77
N ASN A 265 -2.92 29.93 14.36
CA ASN A 265 -2.67 30.65 13.12
C ASN A 265 -2.61 29.73 11.89
N PHE A 266 -2.58 28.42 12.09
CA PHE A 266 -2.40 27.43 11.02
C PHE A 266 -3.56 26.44 10.91
N ILE A 267 -4.24 26.11 12.01
CA ILE A 267 -5.33 25.11 12.01
C ILE A 267 -6.58 25.62 11.28
N SER A 268 -7.04 24.90 10.25
CA SER A 268 -8.24 25.24 9.46
C SER A 268 -8.20 26.67 8.89
N ARG A 269 -7.02 27.04 8.37
CA ARG A 269 -6.68 28.38 7.87
C ARG A 269 -6.37 28.43 6.36
N ALA A 270 -6.59 27.35 5.61
CA ALA A 270 -6.36 27.34 4.17
C ALA A 270 -7.25 28.39 3.46
N ALA A 271 -6.62 29.44 2.93
CA ALA A 271 -7.29 30.61 2.34
C ALA A 271 -7.63 30.43 0.85
N ASP A 272 -7.13 29.36 0.24
CA ASP A 272 -7.03 29.10 -1.20
C ASP A 272 -8.05 28.09 -1.73
N SER A 273 -8.92 27.54 -0.88
CA SER A 273 -9.96 26.62 -1.31
C SER A 273 -11.37 27.14 -1.02
N PRO A 274 -12.22 27.36 -2.06
CA PRO A 274 -13.57 27.89 -1.91
C PRO A 274 -14.55 26.94 -1.19
N SER A 275 -14.13 25.73 -0.82
CA SER A 275 -14.94 24.72 -0.13
C SER A 275 -14.62 24.51 1.36
N LEU A 276 -13.68 25.29 1.95
CA LEU A 276 -13.29 25.16 3.37
C LEU A 276 -13.87 26.27 4.25
N ALA A 277 -14.30 25.88 5.45
CA ALA A 277 -14.65 26.83 6.50
C ALA A 277 -13.36 27.35 7.14
N SER A 278 -12.88 28.52 6.70
CA SER A 278 -11.84 29.25 7.43
C SER A 278 -12.38 29.69 8.79
N TYR A 279 -12.09 28.95 9.86
CA TYR A 279 -12.51 29.34 11.20
C TYR A 279 -11.78 30.59 11.67
N ALA A 280 -12.48 31.43 12.43
CA ALA A 280 -11.86 32.57 13.10
C ALA A 280 -10.82 32.08 14.10
N VAL A 281 -9.65 32.74 14.11
CA VAL A 281 -8.52 32.39 14.98
C VAL A 281 -8.95 32.43 16.44
N GLY A 282 -8.69 31.34 17.17
CA GLY A 282 -9.04 31.17 18.58
C GLY A 282 -10.51 30.89 18.88
N SER A 283 -11.37 30.78 17.86
CA SER A 283 -12.80 30.48 18.02
C SER A 283 -13.04 29.09 18.63
N THR A 284 -14.23 28.91 19.23
CA THR A 284 -14.65 27.61 19.78
C THR A 284 -14.63 26.50 18.71
N ALA A 285 -15.06 26.80 17.48
CA ALA A 285 -15.05 25.82 16.38
C ALA A 285 -13.62 25.35 16.05
N GLN A 286 -12.65 26.28 15.95
CA GLN A 286 -11.25 25.92 15.71
C GLN A 286 -10.67 25.09 16.85
N LYS A 287 -11.00 25.43 18.10
CA LYS A 287 -10.59 24.64 19.27
C LYS A 287 -11.19 23.23 19.23
N LEU A 288 -12.47 23.08 18.92
CA LEU A 288 -13.11 21.76 18.83
C LEU A 288 -12.47 20.87 17.77
N VAL A 289 -12.15 21.40 16.58
CA VAL A 289 -11.39 20.64 15.56
C VAL A 289 -10.00 20.27 16.06
N THR A 290 -9.32 21.17 16.76
CA THR A 290 -8.02 20.87 17.39
C THR A 290 -8.14 19.72 18.40
N GLN A 291 -9.12 19.78 19.31
CA GLN A 291 -9.38 18.74 20.31
C GLN A 291 -9.75 17.41 19.66
N TRP A 292 -10.55 17.45 18.59
CA TRP A 292 -10.92 16.26 17.82
C TRP A 292 -9.68 15.58 17.21
N ALA A 293 -8.80 16.37 16.58
CA ALA A 293 -7.55 15.89 16.00
C ALA A 293 -6.63 15.28 17.07
N MET A 294 -6.59 15.86 18.27
CA MET A 294 -5.88 15.31 19.43
C MET A 294 -6.48 14.01 19.99
N GLY A 295 -7.71 13.64 19.58
CA GLY A 295 -8.38 12.42 20.00
C GLY A 295 -9.54 12.61 20.99
N GLY A 296 -9.95 13.84 21.27
CA GLY A 296 -11.10 14.12 22.13
C GLY A 296 -12.42 13.77 21.45
N ASP A 297 -13.35 13.20 22.22
CA ASP A 297 -14.72 13.00 21.77
C ASP A 297 -15.52 14.32 21.86
N THR A 298 -15.67 15.00 20.71
CA THR A 298 -16.38 16.27 20.63
C THR A 298 -17.90 16.13 20.76
N THR A 299 -18.43 14.91 20.90
CA THR A 299 -19.84 14.70 21.26
C THR A 299 -20.07 14.68 22.78
N LEU A 300 -18.99 14.60 23.57
CA LEU A 300 -19.00 14.53 25.03
C LEU A 300 -18.23 15.70 25.66
N LEU A 301 -18.83 16.89 25.60
CA LEU A 301 -18.21 18.14 26.07
C LEU A 301 -18.61 18.51 27.51
N ASP A 302 -17.68 19.11 28.25
CA ASP A 302 -17.98 19.79 29.51
C ASP A 302 -18.54 21.22 29.30
N ALA A 303 -18.85 21.92 30.40
CA ALA A 303 -19.38 23.29 30.36
C ALA A 303 -18.43 24.31 29.71
N SER A 304 -17.14 23.98 29.55
CA SER A 304 -16.13 24.81 28.89
C SER A 304 -15.87 24.39 27.44
N SER A 305 -16.73 23.56 26.86
CA SER A 305 -16.56 23.01 25.51
C SER A 305 -15.26 22.21 25.34
N ARG A 306 -14.83 21.48 26.38
CA ARG A 306 -13.73 20.51 26.29
C ARG A 306 -14.24 19.08 26.27
N ALA A 307 -13.66 18.25 25.41
CA ALA A 307 -13.95 16.82 25.41
C ALA A 307 -13.54 16.15 26.74
N THR A 308 -14.45 15.37 27.30
CA THR A 308 -14.26 14.67 28.59
C THR A 308 -13.76 13.24 28.44
N ALA A 309 -13.82 12.69 27.23
CA ALA A 309 -13.42 11.33 26.90
C ALA A 309 -12.60 11.28 25.60
N ASN A 310 -11.92 10.16 25.37
CA ASN A 310 -11.27 9.86 24.10
C ASN A 310 -12.30 9.34 23.10
N ARG A 311 -12.17 9.72 21.83
CA ARG A 311 -13.00 9.16 20.76
C ARG A 311 -12.66 7.69 20.51
N ALA A 312 -13.66 6.87 20.25
CA ALA A 312 -13.49 5.41 20.08
C ALA A 312 -12.57 5.03 18.90
N ASN A 313 -12.43 5.90 17.90
CA ASN A 313 -11.63 5.69 16.70
C ASN A 313 -10.27 6.42 16.74
N ILE A 314 -9.75 6.78 17.91
CA ILE A 314 -8.55 7.62 18.13
C ILE A 314 -7.29 7.18 17.37
N MET A 315 -7.15 5.88 17.07
CA MET A 315 -6.02 5.34 16.32
C MET A 315 -6.08 5.72 14.83
N GLY A 316 -7.27 5.60 14.22
CA GLY A 316 -7.44 5.72 12.77
C GLY A 316 -6.99 4.52 11.97
N ASP A 317 -7.22 4.61 10.66
CA ASP A 317 -6.92 3.57 9.70
C ASP A 317 -5.46 3.58 9.23
N ILE A 318 -4.90 2.37 9.10
CA ILE A 318 -3.58 2.10 8.51
C ILE A 318 -3.81 1.42 7.16
N ILE A 319 -3.72 2.17 6.06
CA ILE A 319 -3.99 1.66 4.70
C ILE A 319 -2.68 1.30 3.97
N ASN A 320 -1.87 2.28 3.55
CA ASN A 320 -0.61 2.01 2.83
C ASN A 320 0.64 2.07 3.72
N SER A 321 0.50 2.46 4.99
CA SER A 321 1.61 2.48 5.94
C SER A 321 1.92 1.08 6.46
N SER A 322 3.21 0.85 6.76
CA SER A 322 3.72 -0.34 7.43
C SER A 322 4.27 0.04 8.79
N PRO A 323 4.07 -0.76 9.86
CA PRO A 323 4.79 -0.53 11.10
C PRO A 323 6.29 -0.65 10.86
N ALA A 324 7.09 0.30 11.33
CA ALA A 324 8.55 0.21 11.34
C ALA A 324 9.03 0.05 12.77
N VAL A 325 9.92 -0.91 13.04
CA VAL A 325 10.28 -1.29 14.41
C VAL A 325 11.77 -1.15 14.64
N LEU A 326 12.15 -0.57 15.78
CA LEU A 326 13.52 -0.45 16.21
C LEU A 326 13.69 -0.94 17.65
N GLU A 327 14.65 -1.82 17.88
CA GLU A 327 14.96 -2.34 19.21
C GLU A 327 16.02 -1.47 19.88
N TYR A 328 15.87 -1.22 21.19
CA TYR A 328 16.81 -0.42 21.99
C TYR A 328 17.42 -1.27 23.08
N ASN A 329 18.61 -0.87 23.51
CA ASN A 329 19.23 -1.45 24.68
C ASN A 329 18.33 -1.17 25.88
N PHE A 330 17.77 -2.23 26.47
CA PHE A 330 16.77 -2.10 27.52
C PHE A 330 17.29 -1.29 28.72
N GLY A 331 18.57 -1.45 29.08
CA GLY A 331 19.16 -0.74 30.22
C GLY A 331 19.24 0.78 30.02
N ASP A 332 19.34 1.23 28.77
CA ASP A 332 19.36 2.65 28.42
C ASP A 332 17.98 3.32 28.54
N VAL A 333 16.91 2.55 28.30
CA VAL A 333 15.55 3.09 28.15
C VAL A 333 14.61 2.71 29.29
N SER A 334 14.97 1.74 30.16
CA SER A 334 14.08 1.20 31.19
C SER A 334 13.63 2.20 32.24
N SER A 335 14.39 3.29 32.44
CA SER A 335 14.05 4.35 33.41
C SER A 335 12.92 5.27 32.93
N GLY A 336 12.65 5.32 31.62
CA GLY A 336 11.61 6.15 31.01
C GLY A 336 10.28 5.43 30.76
N LEU A 337 10.16 4.16 31.14
CA LEU A 337 8.96 3.37 30.88
C LEU A 337 7.74 3.95 31.60
N THR A 338 6.59 3.94 30.92
CA THR A 338 5.31 4.27 31.56
C THR A 338 4.90 3.15 32.52
N SER A 339 3.93 3.44 33.41
CA SER A 339 3.44 2.45 34.38
C SER A 339 2.88 1.19 33.70
N SER A 340 2.21 1.35 32.55
CA SER A 340 1.64 0.24 31.77
C SER A 340 2.69 -0.67 31.15
N LEU A 341 3.83 -0.10 30.71
CA LEU A 341 4.97 -0.84 30.17
C LEU A 341 5.80 -1.50 31.27
N SER A 342 6.06 -0.78 32.36
CA SER A 342 6.81 -1.29 33.52
C SER A 342 6.15 -2.51 34.15
N ALA A 343 4.81 -2.55 34.16
CA ALA A 343 4.01 -3.66 34.70
C ALA A 343 4.19 -4.99 33.97
N VAL A 344 4.74 -5.00 32.74
CA VAL A 344 5.01 -6.25 32.00
C VAL A 344 6.08 -7.08 32.72
N GLY A 345 7.09 -6.42 33.30
CA GLY A 345 8.27 -7.07 33.89
C GLY A 345 9.18 -7.73 32.85
N GLY A 346 9.27 -7.16 31.65
CA GLY A 346 10.12 -7.64 30.56
C GLY A 346 11.52 -7.01 30.53
N ASN A 347 12.33 -7.42 29.56
CA ASN A 347 13.72 -6.94 29.38
C ASN A 347 14.05 -6.60 27.92
N ARG A 348 13.02 -6.46 27.07
CA ARG A 348 13.15 -5.99 25.69
C ARG A 348 12.25 -4.78 25.50
N PHE A 349 12.79 -3.76 24.86
CA PHE A 349 12.05 -2.55 24.51
C PHE A 349 12.16 -2.28 23.02
N ARG A 350 11.04 -1.91 22.40
CA ARG A 350 10.99 -1.54 20.99
C ARG A 350 10.17 -0.27 20.79
N LEU A 351 10.64 0.55 19.85
CA LEU A 351 9.87 1.65 19.30
C LEU A 351 9.20 1.18 18.01
N ILE A 352 7.90 1.35 17.91
CA ILE A 352 7.09 0.97 16.75
C ILE A 352 6.45 2.23 16.18
N LEU A 353 6.77 2.54 14.92
CA LEU A 353 6.29 3.73 14.23
C LEU A 353 5.30 3.35 13.14
N VAL A 354 4.16 4.05 13.05
CA VAL A 354 3.17 3.79 12.00
C VAL A 354 2.38 5.06 11.65
N GLY A 355 2.17 5.29 10.36
CA GLY A 355 1.32 6.37 9.85
C GLY A 355 -0.16 5.99 9.83
N THR A 356 -1.04 6.96 10.10
CA THR A 356 -2.49 6.81 10.02
C THR A 356 -3.12 7.94 9.20
N ASN A 357 -4.25 7.63 8.56
CA ASN A 357 -4.99 8.61 7.76
C ASN A 357 -5.83 9.60 8.59
N GLN A 358 -5.63 9.61 9.92
CA GLN A 358 -6.08 10.68 10.79
C GLN A 358 -5.03 11.80 10.94
N GLY A 359 -3.90 11.68 10.25
CA GLY A 359 -2.89 12.73 10.15
C GLY A 359 -1.70 12.57 11.07
N TRP A 360 -1.57 11.41 11.73
CA TRP A 360 -0.54 11.17 12.72
C TRP A 360 0.45 10.08 12.26
N LEU A 361 1.74 10.35 12.43
CA LEU A 361 2.73 9.31 12.68
C LEU A 361 2.70 9.00 14.17
N HIS A 362 2.28 7.81 14.56
CA HIS A 362 2.31 7.36 15.95
C HIS A 362 3.62 6.65 16.26
N ALA A 363 4.14 6.87 17.47
CA ALA A 363 5.27 6.13 18.02
C ALA A 363 4.88 5.44 19.32
N PHE A 364 4.89 4.12 19.28
CA PHE A 364 4.52 3.26 20.39
C PHE A 364 5.76 2.62 21.02
N GLY A 365 5.86 2.68 22.33
CA GLY A 365 6.81 1.88 23.10
C GLY A 365 6.19 0.52 23.40
N GLU A 366 6.94 -0.55 23.15
CA GLU A 366 6.57 -1.91 23.51
C GLU A 366 7.58 -2.46 24.51
N VAL A 367 7.10 -3.08 25.59
CA VAL A 367 7.92 -3.94 26.46
C VAL A 367 7.43 -5.37 26.37
N THR A 368 8.35 -6.30 26.14
CA THR A 368 8.02 -7.73 26.02
C THR A 368 8.84 -8.62 26.92
N LYS A 369 8.25 -9.78 27.25
CA LYS A 369 8.89 -10.88 27.97
C LYS A 369 8.57 -12.21 27.30
N GLN A 370 9.51 -13.14 27.39
CA GLN A 370 9.23 -14.53 27.04
C GLN A 370 8.63 -15.26 28.23
N GLU A 371 7.54 -15.98 28.02
CA GLU A 371 6.85 -16.78 29.03
C GLU A 371 6.44 -18.14 28.44
N ASN A 372 6.43 -19.19 29.26
CA ASN A 372 5.91 -20.49 28.84
C ASN A 372 4.37 -20.41 28.82
N ALA A 373 3.77 -20.69 27.67
CA ALA A 373 2.33 -20.88 27.58
C ALA A 373 1.95 -22.35 27.78
N VAL A 374 0.79 -22.59 28.38
CA VAL A 374 0.14 -23.90 28.34
C VAL A 374 -0.76 -23.91 27.10
N ALA A 375 -0.33 -24.62 26.06
CA ALA A 375 -1.18 -24.84 24.90
C ALA A 375 -2.31 -25.83 25.24
N GLY A 376 -3.39 -25.85 24.46
CA GLY A 376 -4.45 -26.87 24.58
C GLY A 376 -4.01 -28.28 24.13
N ASP A 377 -2.76 -28.44 23.70
CA ASP A 377 -2.07 -29.70 23.47
C ASP A 377 -0.98 -29.90 24.54
N THR A 378 -0.36 -31.07 24.62
CA THR A 378 0.66 -31.39 25.66
C THR A 378 1.98 -30.61 25.49
N SER A 379 2.06 -29.59 24.63
CA SER A 379 3.25 -28.76 24.44
C SER A 379 3.26 -27.52 25.33
N THR A 380 4.46 -27.09 25.72
CA THR A 380 4.70 -25.82 26.46
C THR A 380 5.48 -24.84 25.58
N PRO A 381 4.82 -24.22 24.57
CA PRO A 381 5.51 -23.28 23.71
C PRO A 381 5.91 -22.01 24.48
N LYS A 382 7.10 -21.49 24.18
CA LYS A 382 7.48 -20.13 24.60
C LYS A 382 6.70 -19.12 23.76
N ILE A 383 5.96 -18.22 24.41
CA ILE A 383 5.27 -17.11 23.77
C ILE A 383 5.91 -15.80 24.17
N VAL A 384 5.72 -14.79 23.34
CA VAL A 384 6.05 -13.42 23.70
C VAL A 384 4.80 -12.73 24.23
N LYS A 385 4.88 -12.28 25.48
CA LYS A 385 3.85 -11.46 26.13
C LYS A 385 4.37 -10.04 26.20
N GLY A 386 3.54 -9.08 25.84
CA GLY A 386 3.94 -7.67 25.84
C GLY A 386 2.78 -6.74 26.12
N ASN A 387 3.11 -5.48 26.36
CA ASN A 387 2.15 -4.38 26.38
C ASN A 387 2.71 -3.21 25.58
N VAL A 388 1.82 -2.31 25.17
CA VAL A 388 2.13 -1.15 24.33
C VAL A 388 1.60 0.13 24.96
N ASP A 389 2.31 1.23 24.75
CA ASP A 389 1.84 2.57 25.11
C ASP A 389 2.32 3.62 24.10
N GLU A 390 1.52 4.65 23.85
CA GLU A 390 1.93 5.74 22.96
C GLU A 390 2.91 6.67 23.68
N LEU A 391 4.11 6.80 23.12
CA LEU A 391 5.12 7.72 23.64
C LEU A 391 4.91 9.12 23.09
N TRP A 392 4.66 9.23 21.78
CA TRP A 392 4.39 10.49 21.10
C TRP A 392 3.74 10.27 19.74
N ALA A 393 3.19 11.33 19.16
CA ALA A 393 2.73 11.34 17.76
C ALA A 393 3.10 12.66 17.06
N PHE A 394 3.29 12.60 15.74
CA PHE A 394 3.67 13.74 14.91
C PHE A 394 2.65 13.99 13.79
N MET A 395 2.15 15.22 13.67
CA MET A 395 1.29 15.68 12.58
C MET A 395 2.08 16.60 11.62
N PRO A 396 2.21 16.23 10.34
CA PRO A 396 2.81 17.06 9.30
C PRO A 396 2.13 18.43 9.12
N THR A 397 2.93 19.42 8.67
CA THR A 397 2.45 20.79 8.41
C THR A 397 1.35 20.80 7.34
N ASP A 398 1.44 19.91 6.35
CA ASP A 398 0.55 19.80 5.18
C ASP A 398 -0.94 19.71 5.57
N PHE A 399 -1.23 19.17 6.75
CA PHE A 399 -2.60 18.88 7.17
C PHE A 399 -3.23 19.97 8.02
N LEU A 400 -2.43 20.85 8.64
CA LEU A 400 -2.91 21.83 9.62
C LEU A 400 -4.02 22.71 9.03
N GLY A 401 -3.82 23.18 7.80
CA GLY A 401 -4.76 24.06 7.11
C GLY A 401 -6.13 23.44 6.80
N TYR A 402 -6.26 22.11 6.88
CA TYR A 402 -7.40 21.35 6.35
C TYR A 402 -8.08 20.40 7.36
N LEU A 403 -7.73 20.47 8.65
CA LEU A 403 -8.21 19.51 9.66
C LEU A 403 -9.73 19.48 9.87
N ASP A 404 -10.44 20.56 9.54
CA ASP A 404 -11.90 20.64 9.62
C ASP A 404 -12.58 19.60 8.72
N GLN A 405 -11.94 19.20 7.63
CA GLN A 405 -12.48 18.25 6.69
C GLN A 405 -12.67 16.85 7.28
N LEU A 406 -11.91 16.49 8.31
CA LEU A 406 -12.06 15.21 9.01
C LEU A 406 -13.28 15.18 9.92
N THR A 407 -13.77 16.34 10.34
CA THR A 407 -14.91 16.46 11.27
C THR A 407 -16.26 16.46 10.56
N VAL A 408 -16.28 16.66 9.25
CA VAL A 408 -17.50 16.68 8.43
C VAL A 408 -17.77 15.28 7.88
N SER A 409 -18.81 14.63 8.41
CA SER A 409 -19.12 13.22 8.08
C SER A 409 -19.47 12.96 6.61
N SER A 410 -19.95 13.98 5.88
CA SER A 410 -20.27 13.87 4.45
C SER A 410 -19.04 13.97 3.54
N ASN A 411 -17.88 14.34 4.06
CA ASN A 411 -16.66 14.39 3.25
C ASN A 411 -16.18 12.99 2.89
N PRO A 412 -15.57 12.81 1.70
CA PRO A 412 -14.88 11.57 1.39
C PRO A 412 -13.69 11.36 2.33
N HIS A 413 -13.33 10.10 2.55
CA HIS A 413 -12.12 9.74 3.27
C HIS A 413 -10.89 10.35 2.59
N ARG A 414 -9.95 10.83 3.41
CA ARG A 414 -8.71 11.45 2.96
C ARG A 414 -7.53 10.62 3.43
N PHE A 415 -6.59 10.39 2.52
CA PHE A 415 -5.27 9.92 2.91
C PHE A 415 -4.52 11.06 3.60
N MET A 416 -3.82 10.75 4.69
CA MET A 416 -2.97 11.72 5.38
C MET A 416 -1.56 11.16 5.57
N VAL A 417 -1.18 10.68 6.75
CA VAL A 417 0.12 10.00 6.91
C VAL A 417 -0.02 8.56 6.42
N ASP A 418 0.04 8.37 5.11
CA ASP A 418 -0.24 7.09 4.45
C ASP A 418 1.03 6.31 4.05
N GLY A 419 2.20 6.96 4.02
CA GLY A 419 3.47 6.32 3.67
C GLY A 419 4.03 5.46 4.81
N ALA A 420 4.68 4.35 4.45
CA ALA A 420 5.42 3.52 5.41
C ALA A 420 6.66 4.28 5.93
N PRO A 421 6.88 4.37 7.26
CA PRO A 421 8.11 4.93 7.82
C PRO A 421 9.33 4.08 7.43
N ALA A 422 10.45 4.72 7.17
CA ALA A 422 11.74 4.08 6.93
C ALA A 422 12.70 4.44 8.07
N ILE A 423 13.39 3.46 8.65
CA ILE A 423 14.35 3.69 9.73
C ILE A 423 15.77 3.72 9.17
N TYR A 424 16.49 4.79 9.48
CA TYR A 424 17.94 4.88 9.37
C TYR A 424 18.56 4.60 10.74
N HIS A 425 19.33 3.52 10.84
CA HIS A 425 20.09 3.17 12.05
C HIS A 425 21.57 3.04 11.73
N LEU A 426 22.36 3.98 12.23
CA LEU A 426 23.82 3.88 12.24
C LEU A 426 24.24 3.04 13.45
N ASP A 427 24.19 1.73 13.24
CA ASP A 427 24.69 0.73 14.19
C ASP A 427 26.22 0.72 14.17
N LEU A 428 26.82 0.97 15.33
CA LEU A 428 28.26 1.04 15.54
C LEU A 428 28.73 -0.21 16.30
N PRO A 429 29.88 -0.80 15.92
CA PRO A 429 30.47 -1.86 16.72
C PRO A 429 30.68 -1.44 18.19
N PRO A 430 30.45 -2.35 19.15
CA PRO A 430 30.68 -2.05 20.55
C PRO A 430 32.17 -1.72 20.80
N ALA A 431 32.46 -0.91 21.83
CA ALA A 431 33.82 -0.52 22.18
C ALA A 431 34.80 -1.70 22.41
N SER A 432 34.28 -2.87 22.79
CA SER A 432 35.05 -4.11 22.96
C SER A 432 35.49 -4.77 21.64
N GLY A 433 35.08 -4.22 20.49
CA GLY A 433 35.21 -4.85 19.18
C GLY A 433 34.10 -5.87 18.91
N GLY A 434 33.86 -6.17 17.63
CA GLY A 434 32.82 -7.11 17.19
C GLY A 434 32.01 -6.58 16.00
N ALA A 435 30.90 -7.26 15.70
CA ALA A 435 29.90 -6.76 14.78
C ALA A 435 28.87 -5.90 15.54
N ALA A 436 28.32 -4.91 14.83
CA ALA A 436 27.04 -4.29 15.09
C ALA A 436 25.97 -5.32 15.50
N ASN A 437 25.10 -4.98 16.47
CA ASN A 437 24.19 -5.94 17.13
C ASN A 437 22.70 -5.75 16.78
N GLY A 438 22.36 -4.72 15.99
CA GLY A 438 21.00 -4.39 15.57
C GLY A 438 20.14 -3.72 16.64
N VAL A 439 20.74 -3.24 17.72
CA VAL A 439 20.05 -2.64 18.88
C VAL A 439 20.58 -1.24 19.09
N VAL A 440 19.69 -0.26 19.26
CA VAL A 440 20.09 1.13 19.49
C VAL A 440 20.70 1.28 20.88
N GLU A 441 21.95 1.71 20.94
CA GLU A 441 22.55 2.22 22.17
C GLU A 441 22.47 3.73 22.30
N VAL A 442 21.86 4.17 23.41
CA VAL A 442 21.68 5.58 23.74
C VAL A 442 22.94 6.15 24.41
N THR A 443 23.61 5.35 25.24
CA THR A 443 24.66 5.85 26.15
C THR A 443 26.08 5.32 25.86
N SER A 444 26.27 4.49 24.83
CA SER A 444 27.52 3.73 24.64
C SER A 444 28.65 4.49 23.91
N SER A 445 29.88 3.96 24.05
CA SER A 445 31.11 4.36 23.35
C SER A 445 31.34 3.42 22.14
N PRO A 446 31.83 3.88 20.97
CA PRO A 446 32.59 5.12 20.70
C PRO A 446 31.77 6.40 20.43
N GLY A 447 30.46 6.36 20.59
CA GLY A 447 29.56 7.52 20.54
C GLY A 447 28.11 7.05 20.44
N PRO A 448 27.12 7.92 20.69
CA PRO A 448 25.72 7.55 20.53
C PRO A 448 25.48 7.12 19.08
N GLU A 449 24.88 5.95 18.92
CA GLU A 449 24.38 5.51 17.63
C GLU A 449 23.34 6.48 17.09
N ARG A 450 23.15 6.53 15.78
CA ARG A 450 22.12 7.41 15.20
C ARG A 450 20.92 6.60 14.82
N ALA A 451 19.75 7.02 15.27
CA ALA A 451 18.48 6.43 14.86
C ALA A 451 17.55 7.55 14.39
N MET A 452 16.99 7.40 13.20
CA MET A 452 16.10 8.40 12.62
C MET A 452 14.99 7.68 11.84
N VAL A 453 13.78 8.19 11.94
CA VAL A 453 12.66 7.78 11.10
C VAL A 453 12.49 8.80 9.97
N ILE A 454 12.25 8.31 8.75
CA ILE A 454 11.93 9.10 7.58
C ILE A 454 10.54 8.70 7.13
N ILE A 455 9.64 9.68 6.98
CA ILE A 455 8.27 9.45 6.55
C ILE A 455 7.95 10.29 5.32
N GLY A 456 7.34 9.63 4.33
CA GLY A 456 6.56 10.29 3.29
C GLY A 456 5.08 10.22 3.65
N LEU A 457 4.29 11.14 3.13
CA LEU A 457 2.83 11.18 3.31
C LEU A 457 2.08 10.22 2.38
N GLY A 458 2.77 9.51 1.47
CA GLY A 458 2.10 8.61 0.53
C GLY A 458 1.13 9.38 -0.36
N LYS A 459 -0.13 8.97 -0.42
CA LYS A 459 -1.19 9.68 -1.14
C LYS A 459 -1.73 10.91 -0.42
N GLY A 460 -1.39 11.12 0.85
CA GLY A 460 -1.92 12.25 1.61
C GLY A 460 -1.23 13.58 1.33
N GLY A 461 -0.01 13.57 0.77
CA GLY A 461 0.71 14.80 0.47
C GLY A 461 2.06 14.56 -0.19
N ARG A 462 2.82 15.65 -0.37
CA ARG A 462 4.03 15.67 -1.20
C ARG A 462 5.32 15.77 -0.36
N SER A 463 5.17 15.98 0.94
CA SER A 463 6.27 16.29 1.84
C SER A 463 6.95 15.05 2.42
N TYR A 464 8.21 15.22 2.82
CA TYR A 464 8.98 14.24 3.57
C TYR A 464 9.49 14.85 4.88
N TYR A 465 9.48 14.06 5.95
CA TYR A 465 9.97 14.49 7.26
C TYR A 465 10.91 13.45 7.83
N ALA A 466 11.94 13.90 8.53
CA ALA A 466 12.82 13.01 9.25
C ALA A 466 12.95 13.43 10.72
N LEU A 467 12.64 12.51 11.63
CA LEU A 467 12.68 12.72 13.06
C LEU A 467 13.80 11.88 13.66
N ASP A 468 14.66 12.50 14.45
CA ASP A 468 15.57 11.79 15.34
C ASP A 468 14.75 11.00 16.36
N ILE A 469 15.10 9.73 16.49
CA ILE A 469 14.51 8.79 17.45
C ILE A 469 15.57 8.11 18.31
N HIS A 470 16.83 8.56 18.29
CA HIS A 470 17.91 8.06 19.15
C HIS A 470 17.46 7.95 20.62
N ASN A 471 16.74 8.95 21.11
CA ASN A 471 15.96 8.81 22.33
C ASN A 471 14.49 8.51 21.94
N PRO A 472 13.94 7.34 22.30
CA PRO A 472 12.59 6.96 21.89
C PRO A 472 11.49 7.82 22.54
N TYR A 473 11.80 8.57 23.59
CA TYR A 473 10.82 9.38 24.35
C TYR A 473 10.77 10.85 23.91
N THR A 474 11.84 11.37 23.29
CA THR A 474 11.96 12.79 22.94
C THR A 474 12.40 12.97 21.50
N PRO A 475 11.46 12.89 20.53
CA PRO A 475 11.80 13.03 19.12
C PRO A 475 12.21 14.47 18.79
N ALA A 476 13.02 14.63 17.74
CA ALA A 476 13.38 15.95 17.23
C ALA A 476 13.38 15.97 15.69
N LEU A 477 12.88 17.04 15.08
CA LEU A 477 12.95 17.19 13.62
C LEU A 477 14.41 17.38 13.21
N ARG A 478 14.90 16.51 12.34
CA ARG A 478 16.24 16.62 11.73
C ARG A 478 16.20 17.42 10.45
N TRP A 479 15.25 17.11 9.59
CA TRP A 479 15.04 17.82 8.34
C TRP A 479 13.63 17.57 7.81
N SER A 480 13.16 18.50 6.98
CA SER A 480 11.93 18.35 6.21
C SER A 480 12.16 18.70 4.73
N ILE A 481 11.36 18.14 3.84
CA ILE A 481 11.23 18.57 2.44
C ILE A 481 9.75 18.87 2.24
N VAL A 482 9.42 20.16 2.16
CA VAL A 482 8.06 20.65 1.99
C VAL A 482 8.01 21.43 0.67
N PRO A 483 7.46 20.84 -0.41
CA PRO A 483 7.42 21.47 -1.73
C PRO A 483 6.83 22.88 -1.74
N ASP A 484 5.83 23.13 -0.90
CA ASP A 484 5.12 24.41 -0.83
C ASP A 484 5.92 25.50 -0.08
N GLU A 485 7.05 25.13 0.56
CA GLU A 485 7.96 26.04 1.26
C GLU A 485 9.29 26.25 0.50
N VAL A 486 9.39 25.78 -0.75
CA VAL A 486 10.61 25.83 -1.57
C VAL A 486 11.14 27.26 -1.83
N ASP A 487 10.25 28.25 -1.76
CA ASP A 487 10.55 29.67 -2.02
C ASP A 487 10.75 30.51 -0.74
N VAL A 488 10.74 29.88 0.44
CA VAL A 488 11.08 30.57 1.70
C VAL A 488 12.49 31.15 1.58
N LYS A 489 12.60 32.46 1.85
CA LYS A 489 13.86 33.20 1.89
C LYS A 489 14.36 33.30 3.31
N ASP A 490 15.66 33.35 3.52
CA ASP A 490 16.25 33.67 4.82
C ASP A 490 16.10 35.16 5.18
N ALA A 491 16.54 35.54 6.38
CA ALA A 491 16.51 36.94 6.85
C ALA A 491 17.33 37.91 5.99
N SER A 492 18.24 37.40 5.15
CA SER A 492 19.04 38.17 4.20
C SER A 492 18.38 38.28 2.82
N GLY A 493 17.20 37.67 2.62
CA GLY A 493 16.46 37.65 1.36
C GLY A 493 16.95 36.61 0.35
N ASN A 494 17.88 35.73 0.72
CA ASN A 494 18.36 34.64 -0.15
C ASN A 494 17.48 33.40 -0.01
N PRO A 495 17.38 32.52 -1.02
CA PRO A 495 16.66 31.26 -0.88
C PRO A 495 17.20 30.43 0.30
N ALA A 496 16.36 30.11 1.28
CA ALA A 496 16.79 29.39 2.48
C ALA A 496 17.36 28.00 2.16
N LEU A 497 16.89 27.37 1.08
CA LEU A 497 17.40 26.10 0.57
C LEU A 497 18.88 26.15 0.15
N GLN A 498 19.44 27.32 -0.18
CA GLN A 498 20.84 27.44 -0.58
C GLN A 498 21.80 26.93 0.51
N ALA A 499 21.49 27.20 1.78
CA ALA A 499 22.29 26.74 2.91
C ALA A 499 22.19 25.21 3.13
N ARG A 500 21.19 24.56 2.53
CA ARG A 500 20.99 23.11 2.61
C ARG A 500 21.69 22.34 1.51
N ILE A 501 22.29 23.00 0.51
CA ILE A 501 23.07 22.34 -0.53
C ILE A 501 24.48 22.09 -0.01
N LEU A 502 24.93 20.84 0.00
CA LEU A 502 26.29 20.53 0.43
C LEU A 502 27.30 21.09 -0.58
N ALA A 503 28.22 21.94 -0.10
CA ALA A 503 29.34 22.43 -0.90
C ALA A 503 30.30 21.28 -1.22
N ARG A 504 30.38 20.90 -2.49
CA ARG A 504 31.22 19.79 -2.98
C ARG A 504 31.49 19.92 -4.48
N THR A 505 32.41 19.11 -4.99
CA THR A 505 32.62 19.00 -6.44
C THR A 505 31.37 18.41 -7.10
N GLY A 506 30.84 19.14 -8.09
CA GLY A 506 29.53 18.85 -8.67
C GLY A 506 28.45 18.93 -7.61
N ALA A 507 28.19 20.10 -7.02
CA ALA A 507 26.98 20.33 -6.24
C ALA A 507 25.84 20.76 -7.19
N PRO A 508 24.56 20.39 -6.91
CA PRO A 508 23.45 20.87 -7.74
C PRO A 508 23.26 22.39 -7.55
N THR A 509 22.76 23.06 -8.59
CA THR A 509 22.44 24.49 -8.50
C THR A 509 21.16 24.71 -7.69
N ILE A 510 21.02 25.88 -7.06
CA ILE A 510 19.80 26.25 -6.33
C ILE A 510 18.56 26.22 -7.24
N ALA A 511 18.68 26.66 -8.49
CA ALA A 511 17.57 26.63 -9.45
C ALA A 511 17.11 25.19 -9.73
N THR A 512 18.06 24.26 -9.92
CA THR A 512 17.74 22.83 -10.09
C THR A 512 17.07 22.27 -8.84
N VAL A 513 17.61 22.55 -7.65
CA VAL A 513 17.05 22.08 -6.37
C VAL A 513 15.62 22.59 -6.18
N GLN A 514 15.37 23.88 -6.40
CA GLN A 514 14.04 24.46 -6.26
C GLN A 514 13.07 23.85 -7.26
N LYS A 515 13.48 23.62 -8.52
CA LYS A 515 12.62 22.97 -9.53
C LYS A 515 12.28 21.53 -9.13
N VAL A 516 13.27 20.74 -8.70
CA VAL A 516 13.07 19.34 -8.29
C VAL A 516 12.12 19.24 -7.10
N ILE A 517 12.32 20.04 -6.06
CA ILE A 517 11.48 20.00 -4.84
C ILE A 517 10.07 20.53 -5.15
N ARG A 518 9.95 21.67 -5.85
CA ARG A 518 8.67 22.26 -6.24
C ARG A 518 7.81 21.32 -7.06
N ASN A 519 8.42 20.48 -7.89
CA ASN A 519 7.71 19.59 -8.80
C ASN A 519 7.60 18.16 -8.27
N MET A 520 7.85 17.90 -6.98
CA MET A 520 7.58 16.58 -6.39
C MET A 520 6.09 16.25 -6.49
N GLY A 521 5.74 15.03 -6.90
CA GLY A 521 4.37 14.49 -6.82
C GLY A 521 4.01 14.06 -5.39
N PHE A 522 2.97 13.25 -5.26
CA PHE A 522 2.65 12.58 -3.99
C PHE A 522 3.84 11.75 -3.52
N SER A 523 4.14 11.83 -2.23
CA SER A 523 5.32 11.25 -1.57
C SER A 523 5.21 9.72 -1.37
N THR A 524 4.79 9.02 -2.43
CA THR A 524 4.63 7.56 -2.51
C THR A 524 5.96 6.82 -2.62
N CYS A 525 7.06 7.54 -2.82
CA CYS A 525 8.38 6.95 -2.92
C CYS A 525 8.81 6.39 -1.56
N THR A 526 9.14 5.10 -1.52
CA THR A 526 9.84 4.47 -0.41
C THR A 526 11.29 4.99 -0.37
N PRO A 527 11.73 5.66 0.70
CA PRO A 527 13.09 6.18 0.79
C PRO A 527 14.15 5.07 0.62
N GLY A 528 15.00 5.20 -0.39
CA GLY A 528 16.14 4.30 -0.58
C GLY A 528 17.31 4.77 0.27
N ILE A 529 17.92 3.90 1.08
CA ILE A 529 19.07 4.26 1.90
C ILE A 529 20.30 3.52 1.39
N GLY A 530 21.39 4.25 1.15
CA GLY A 530 22.64 3.68 0.68
C GLY A 530 23.83 4.54 1.05
N ARG A 531 24.99 3.91 1.21
CA ARG A 531 26.23 4.62 1.45
C ARG A 531 26.92 4.96 0.14
N ILE A 532 27.45 6.17 0.05
CA ILE A 532 28.18 6.69 -1.10
C ILE A 532 29.44 7.42 -0.65
N THR A 533 30.32 7.74 -1.59
CA THR A 533 31.40 8.71 -1.41
C THR A 533 31.04 10.02 -2.12
N LEU A 534 31.62 11.12 -1.66
CA LEU A 534 31.54 12.43 -2.29
C LEU A 534 32.95 13.02 -2.35
N THR A 535 33.36 13.52 -3.50
CA THR A 535 34.57 14.37 -3.57
C THR A 535 34.24 15.76 -3.00
N ASP A 536 34.88 16.12 -1.89
CA ASP A 536 34.70 17.43 -1.25
C ASP A 536 35.33 18.57 -2.07
N SER A 537 35.26 19.81 -1.55
CA SER A 537 35.82 20.99 -2.22
C SER A 537 37.35 21.00 -2.29
N THR A 538 38.03 20.15 -1.51
CA THR A 538 39.49 19.99 -1.50
C THR A 538 39.97 18.85 -2.40
N GLY A 539 39.03 18.08 -2.99
CA GLY A 539 39.32 16.93 -3.84
C GLY A 539 39.45 15.61 -3.09
N LEU A 540 39.10 15.55 -1.79
CA LEU A 540 39.18 14.33 -0.99
C LEU A 540 37.84 13.57 -0.95
N PRO A 541 37.85 12.23 -1.00
CA PRO A 541 36.64 11.42 -0.91
C PRO A 541 36.14 11.35 0.53
N VAL A 542 34.86 11.66 0.73
CA VAL A 542 34.17 11.62 2.02
C VAL A 542 33.00 10.64 1.95
N VAL A 543 32.94 9.71 2.90
CA VAL A 543 31.84 8.74 3.00
C VAL A 543 30.61 9.42 3.61
N ARG A 544 29.44 9.22 2.98
CA ARG A 544 28.13 9.66 3.48
C ARG A 544 27.13 8.52 3.39
N ASP A 545 26.26 8.43 4.38
CA ASP A 545 25.04 7.64 4.27
C ASP A 545 23.97 8.56 3.67
N ALA A 546 23.29 8.13 2.61
CA ALA A 546 22.43 8.97 1.81
C ALA A 546 21.03 8.36 1.67
N VAL A 547 20.04 9.24 1.59
CA VAL A 547 18.63 8.93 1.32
C VAL A 547 18.33 9.36 -0.12
N PHE A 548 17.84 8.42 -0.92
CA PHE A 548 17.45 8.58 -2.30
C PHE A 548 15.94 8.63 -2.39
N LEU A 549 15.41 9.74 -2.93
CA LEU A 549 13.99 9.97 -3.13
C LEU A 549 13.71 10.10 -4.63
N GLY A 550 12.74 9.33 -5.11
CA GLY A 550 12.08 9.59 -6.39
C GLY A 550 11.12 10.77 -6.26
N GLY A 551 10.80 11.41 -7.38
CA GLY A 551 9.97 12.61 -7.39
C GLY A 551 8.54 12.37 -6.90
N GLY A 552 8.07 11.12 -6.81
CA GLY A 552 6.75 10.79 -6.31
C GLY A 552 5.73 10.56 -7.41
N PHE A 553 4.55 10.04 -7.03
CA PHE A 553 3.48 9.73 -7.96
C PHE A 553 2.74 11.00 -8.37
N SER A 554 2.55 11.19 -9.66
CA SER A 554 1.63 12.17 -10.20
C SER A 554 0.99 11.60 -11.45
N LEU A 555 -0.26 11.96 -11.66
CA LEU A 555 -0.91 11.80 -12.94
C LEU A 555 -1.46 13.17 -13.36
N PRO A 556 -1.74 13.35 -14.65
CA PRO A 556 -2.44 14.50 -15.21
C PRO A 556 -3.60 15.05 -14.39
N GLU A 557 -4.41 14.21 -13.75
CA GLU A 557 -5.51 14.65 -12.88
C GLU A 557 -4.99 15.36 -11.62
N VAL A 558 -3.84 14.91 -11.10
CA VAL A 558 -3.13 15.55 -9.99
C VAL A 558 -2.44 16.82 -10.48
N GLU A 559 -1.73 16.73 -11.60
CA GLU A 559 -0.94 17.82 -12.20
C GLU A 559 -1.82 18.98 -12.67
N ALA A 560 -3.08 18.73 -13.02
CA ALA A 560 -4.06 19.76 -13.33
C ALA A 560 -4.39 20.68 -12.14
N ASN A 561 -4.01 20.32 -10.91
CA ASN A 561 -4.14 21.21 -9.76
C ASN A 561 -2.93 22.14 -9.58
N PHE A 562 -1.85 21.92 -10.34
CA PHE A 562 -0.59 22.65 -10.23
C PHE A 562 -0.24 23.30 -11.55
N HIS A 563 -0.28 24.62 -11.60
CA HIS A 563 -0.09 25.38 -12.83
C HIS A 563 1.26 26.10 -12.84
N ASP A 564 1.89 26.13 -14.01
CA ASP A 564 3.03 27.00 -14.26
C ASP A 564 2.59 28.48 -14.33
N ALA A 565 3.57 29.40 -14.48
CA ALA A 565 3.28 30.83 -14.57
C ALA A 565 2.41 31.21 -15.79
N SER A 566 2.26 30.32 -16.77
CA SER A 566 1.43 30.49 -17.97
C SER A 566 0.05 29.83 -17.84
N GLY A 567 -0.27 29.23 -16.69
CA GLY A 567 -1.53 28.54 -16.45
C GLY A 567 -1.61 27.13 -17.02
N ASN A 568 -0.50 26.52 -17.46
CA ASN A 568 -0.49 25.13 -17.91
C ASN A 568 -0.21 24.17 -16.75
N PRO A 569 -0.82 22.97 -16.73
CA PRO A 569 -0.45 21.89 -15.82
C PRO A 569 1.06 21.62 -15.82
N THR A 570 1.65 21.55 -14.62
CA THR A 570 3.08 21.30 -14.44
C THR A 570 3.35 19.80 -14.35
N PRO A 571 4.26 19.24 -15.16
CA PRO A 571 4.73 17.86 -14.98
C PRO A 571 5.40 17.68 -13.62
N MET A 572 4.87 16.78 -12.79
CA MET A 572 5.38 16.50 -11.45
C MET A 572 6.05 15.12 -11.36
N GLY A 573 6.75 14.85 -10.28
CA GLY A 573 7.28 13.53 -9.95
C GLY A 573 8.44 13.01 -10.82
N ARG A 574 8.91 13.78 -11.80
CA ARG A 574 9.94 13.37 -12.78
C ARG A 574 11.34 13.80 -12.36
N SER A 575 11.73 13.51 -11.12
CA SER A 575 13.02 13.94 -10.57
C SER A 575 13.57 12.98 -9.53
N ILE A 576 14.85 13.13 -9.18
CA ILE A 576 15.51 12.40 -8.10
C ILE A 576 16.15 13.41 -7.15
N LEU A 577 16.00 13.19 -5.85
CA LEU A 577 16.67 13.96 -4.81
C LEU A 577 17.49 13.03 -3.93
N VAL A 578 18.70 13.45 -3.57
CA VAL A 578 19.57 12.73 -2.64
C VAL A 578 19.95 13.65 -1.49
N LEU A 579 19.72 13.16 -0.29
CA LEU A 579 19.98 13.86 0.96
C LEU A 579 21.01 13.08 1.78
N ASP A 580 21.84 13.78 2.54
CA ASP A 580 22.58 13.16 3.63
C ASP A 580 21.57 12.65 4.65
N ALA A 581 21.68 11.38 5.02
CA ALA A 581 20.65 10.72 5.81
C ALA A 581 20.39 11.46 7.13
N TYR A 582 21.44 11.90 7.82
CA TYR A 582 21.30 12.48 9.15
C TYR A 582 21.06 14.00 9.13
N SER A 583 21.85 14.74 8.33
CA SER A 583 21.79 16.21 8.30
C SER A 583 20.73 16.76 7.37
N GLY A 584 20.23 15.97 6.40
CA GLY A 584 19.28 16.43 5.40
C GLY A 584 19.87 17.43 4.40
N LEU A 585 21.20 17.57 4.35
CA LEU A 585 21.89 18.35 3.33
C LEU A 585 21.69 17.69 1.97
N ILE A 586 21.37 18.50 0.97
CA ILE A 586 21.14 18.05 -0.40
C ILE A 586 22.50 17.69 -1.00
N LEU A 587 22.67 16.40 -1.26
CA LEU A 587 23.85 15.85 -1.91
C LEU A 587 23.69 15.91 -3.42
N GLY A 588 22.50 15.65 -3.96
CA GLY A 588 22.25 15.69 -5.40
C GLY A 588 20.78 15.94 -5.71
N ALA A 589 20.51 16.55 -6.85
CA ALA A 589 19.18 16.77 -7.38
C ALA A 589 19.24 16.61 -8.89
N VAL A 590 18.41 15.75 -9.47
CA VAL A 590 18.38 15.47 -10.90
C VAL A 590 16.97 15.68 -11.43
N ASP A 591 16.83 16.59 -12.38
CA ASP A 591 15.57 16.86 -13.07
C ASP A 591 15.51 16.07 -14.38
N LEU A 592 14.43 15.30 -14.56
CA LEU A 592 14.18 14.51 -15.77
C LEU A 592 12.98 15.04 -16.57
N SER A 593 12.35 16.14 -16.17
CA SER A 593 11.11 16.66 -16.77
C SER A 593 11.26 17.02 -18.25
N ASP A 594 12.45 17.50 -18.63
CA ASP A 594 12.78 17.91 -20.00
C ASP A 594 13.54 16.82 -20.76
N LYS A 595 13.84 15.68 -20.13
CA LYS A 595 14.55 14.59 -20.78
C LYS A 595 13.64 13.94 -21.81
N THR A 596 14.21 13.62 -22.96
CA THR A 596 13.51 12.93 -24.05
C THR A 596 14.21 11.61 -24.36
N THR A 597 13.45 10.60 -24.75
CA THR A 597 13.98 9.31 -25.18
C THR A 597 13.54 9.06 -26.62
N SER A 598 14.50 8.96 -27.55
CA SER A 598 14.25 8.63 -28.96
C SER A 598 14.30 7.12 -29.16
N ASN A 599 13.14 6.46 -29.29
CA ASN A 599 13.08 5.00 -29.37
C ASN A 599 12.46 4.51 -30.70
N GLY A 600 12.90 5.05 -31.84
CA GLY A 600 12.59 4.47 -33.16
C GLY A 600 11.12 4.53 -33.57
N GLY A 601 10.66 5.68 -34.09
CA GLY A 601 9.54 5.74 -35.04
C GLY A 601 8.28 6.51 -34.61
N SER A 602 7.98 6.69 -33.31
CA SER A 602 6.70 7.27 -32.86
C SER A 602 6.82 8.53 -31.97
N GLY A 603 7.75 9.43 -32.30
CA GLY A 603 7.88 10.74 -31.65
C GLY A 603 8.59 10.73 -30.30
N THR A 604 8.69 11.91 -29.68
CA THR A 604 9.43 12.17 -28.44
C THR A 604 8.70 11.58 -27.23
N LEU A 605 9.28 10.57 -26.57
CA LEU A 605 8.76 10.04 -25.30
C LEU A 605 9.44 10.76 -24.13
N ARG A 606 8.67 11.12 -23.10
CA ARG A 606 9.16 11.73 -21.85
C ARG A 606 9.15 10.72 -20.71
N PRO A 607 10.05 10.83 -19.73
CA PRO A 607 9.98 10.03 -18.50
C PRO A 607 8.65 10.24 -17.78
N GLY A 608 8.10 9.15 -17.25
CA GLY A 608 7.00 9.22 -16.30
C GLY A 608 7.47 9.66 -14.90
N PRO A 609 6.52 9.90 -13.98
CA PRO A 609 6.83 10.10 -12.57
C PRO A 609 7.59 8.92 -11.97
N ILE A 610 8.56 9.17 -11.09
CA ILE A 610 9.31 8.15 -10.34
C ILE A 610 8.56 7.88 -9.03
N ALA A 611 7.49 7.09 -9.15
CA ALA A 611 6.48 6.98 -8.11
C ALA A 611 6.92 6.16 -6.88
N ARG A 612 7.55 5.01 -7.10
CA ARG A 612 7.78 4.03 -6.02
C ARG A 612 9.12 4.19 -5.31
N GLY A 613 10.15 4.68 -5.99
CA GLY A 613 11.42 5.06 -5.37
C GLY A 613 12.66 4.70 -6.18
N VAL A 614 13.82 4.89 -5.54
CA VAL A 614 15.15 4.73 -6.13
C VAL A 614 15.95 3.75 -5.28
N VAL A 615 16.44 2.68 -5.88
CA VAL A 615 17.12 1.58 -5.20
C VAL A 615 18.63 1.73 -5.34
N PRO A 616 19.35 2.27 -4.33
CA PRO A 616 20.81 2.26 -4.33
C PRO A 616 21.32 0.81 -4.29
N PHE A 617 22.33 0.51 -5.09
CA PHE A 617 22.78 -0.85 -5.36
C PHE A 617 24.29 -1.01 -5.17
N GLU A 618 24.67 -1.91 -4.27
CA GLU A 618 26.04 -2.38 -4.07
C GLU A 618 26.36 -3.44 -5.13
N PHE A 619 27.12 -3.04 -6.14
CA PHE A 619 27.58 -3.92 -7.21
C PHE A 619 28.89 -4.62 -6.84
N ILE A 620 29.80 -3.90 -6.18
CA ILE A 620 31.09 -4.39 -5.71
C ILE A 620 30.88 -4.99 -4.32
N LEU A 621 30.97 -6.32 -4.20
CA LEU A 621 30.74 -7.02 -2.94
C LEU A 621 31.65 -6.54 -1.82
N ASN A 622 31.05 -6.43 -0.63
CA ASN A 622 31.73 -6.05 0.60
C ASN A 622 32.36 -4.65 0.54
N SER A 623 32.01 -3.83 -0.46
CA SER A 623 32.35 -2.42 -0.45
C SER A 623 31.52 -1.68 0.61
N GLY A 624 30.32 -2.19 0.91
CA GLY A 624 29.37 -1.53 1.80
C GLY A 624 28.86 -0.21 1.24
N MET A 625 29.04 0.04 -0.06
CA MET A 625 28.70 1.28 -0.75
C MET A 625 27.93 1.01 -2.03
N ALA A 626 27.00 1.89 -2.37
CA ALA A 626 26.31 1.84 -3.64
C ALA A 626 27.25 2.34 -4.75
N GLN A 627 27.24 1.69 -5.91
CA GLN A 627 27.93 2.15 -7.13
C GLN A 627 26.96 2.64 -8.21
N ARG A 628 25.69 2.26 -8.10
CA ARG A 628 24.60 2.69 -8.96
C ARG A 628 23.33 2.84 -8.14
N ALA A 629 22.32 3.46 -8.71
CA ALA A 629 20.95 3.33 -8.27
C ALA A 629 20.05 2.95 -9.45
N TYR A 630 19.04 2.13 -9.20
CA TYR A 630 18.03 1.74 -10.21
C TYR A 630 16.66 2.27 -9.82
N PHE A 631 15.88 2.69 -10.81
CA PHE A 631 14.52 3.16 -10.58
C PHE A 631 13.66 2.94 -11.82
N LEU A 632 12.35 2.83 -11.58
CA LEU A 632 11.34 2.78 -12.63
C LEU A 632 10.65 4.13 -12.73
N ASP A 633 10.46 4.61 -13.95
CA ASP A 633 9.43 5.60 -14.21
C ASP A 633 8.08 4.92 -14.40
N TYR A 634 7.01 5.63 -14.07
CA TYR A 634 5.65 5.10 -14.14
C TYR A 634 5.22 4.69 -15.56
N TRP A 635 5.91 5.14 -16.60
CA TRP A 635 5.60 4.87 -18.01
C TRP A 635 6.59 3.89 -18.66
N GLY A 636 7.19 3.00 -17.87
CA GLY A 636 7.93 1.84 -18.38
C GLY A 636 9.39 2.06 -18.69
N GLY A 637 9.98 3.18 -18.27
CA GLY A 637 11.43 3.33 -18.28
C GLY A 637 12.09 2.67 -17.07
N LEU A 638 12.99 1.71 -17.30
CA LEU A 638 13.95 1.25 -16.30
C LEU A 638 15.23 2.05 -16.45
N TRP A 639 15.61 2.77 -15.41
CA TRP A 639 16.74 3.67 -15.42
C TRP A 639 17.82 3.24 -14.45
N SER A 640 19.06 3.60 -14.79
CA SER A 640 20.23 3.46 -13.93
C SER A 640 20.89 4.82 -13.78
N TRP A 641 21.12 5.22 -12.54
CA TRP A 641 21.91 6.37 -12.19
C TRP A 641 23.28 5.91 -11.68
N GLY A 642 24.33 6.43 -12.30
CA GLY A 642 25.70 6.05 -11.98
C GLY A 642 26.68 6.62 -12.98
N CYS A 643 27.91 6.15 -12.91
CA CYS A 643 28.94 6.54 -13.88
C CYS A 643 28.65 5.89 -15.25
N GLN A 644 28.66 6.70 -16.31
CA GLN A 644 28.53 6.23 -17.70
C GLN A 644 29.88 6.09 -18.41
N LYS A 645 30.97 6.55 -17.78
CA LYS A 645 32.32 6.43 -18.34
C LYS A 645 32.62 4.97 -18.62
N THR A 646 33.18 4.71 -19.78
CA THR A 646 33.79 3.43 -20.07
C THR A 646 35.31 3.53 -19.92
N ASP A 647 35.96 2.41 -19.62
CA ASP A 647 37.41 2.32 -19.69
C ASP A 647 37.89 2.73 -21.10
N THR A 648 38.66 3.82 -21.14
CA THR A 648 39.37 4.33 -22.32
C THR A 648 40.86 4.32 -21.98
N ALA A 649 41.67 3.74 -22.88
CA ALA A 649 43.07 3.41 -22.63
C ALA A 649 43.84 4.47 -21.81
N SER A 650 44.56 4.01 -20.78
CA SER A 650 45.66 4.80 -20.22
C SER A 650 46.60 5.19 -21.35
N THR A 651 46.96 6.46 -21.42
CA THR A 651 48.01 6.98 -22.29
C THR A 651 49.29 6.12 -22.16
N LEU A 652 49.72 5.55 -23.30
CA LEU A 652 50.96 4.83 -23.63
C LEU A 652 51.02 3.31 -23.36
N PRO A 653 51.03 2.48 -24.43
CA PRO A 653 51.90 1.31 -24.48
C PRO A 653 53.24 1.68 -25.11
N ALA A 654 54.33 1.11 -24.57
CA ALA A 654 55.55 0.95 -25.35
C ALA A 654 55.22 0.24 -26.67
N SER A 655 55.78 0.76 -27.75
CA SER A 655 55.56 0.35 -29.15
C SER A 655 55.32 -1.16 -29.36
N GLY A 656 54.18 -1.53 -29.95
CA GLY A 656 54.03 -2.80 -30.67
C GLY A 656 52.93 -3.77 -30.20
N SER A 657 52.10 -3.45 -29.21
CA SER A 657 50.97 -4.31 -28.80
C SER A 657 49.62 -3.63 -29.04
N PRO A 658 48.64 -4.25 -29.74
CA PRO A 658 47.30 -3.70 -29.86
C PRO A 658 46.64 -3.74 -28.48
N ASN A 659 46.37 -2.58 -27.91
CA ASN A 659 45.73 -2.44 -26.60
C ASN A 659 44.20 -2.61 -26.77
N PRO A 660 43.56 -3.71 -26.32
CA PRO A 660 42.11 -3.83 -26.45
C PRO A 660 41.45 -3.05 -25.31
N THR A 661 40.95 -1.85 -25.58
CA THR A 661 40.02 -1.19 -24.65
C THR A 661 38.75 -2.04 -24.55
N TYR A 662 38.44 -2.56 -23.36
CA TYR A 662 37.27 -3.42 -23.17
C TYR A 662 35.93 -2.66 -23.23
N GLN A 663 35.96 -1.32 -23.12
CA GLN A 663 34.80 -0.43 -23.12
C GLN A 663 33.77 -0.77 -22.03
N TYR A 664 34.22 -1.29 -20.89
CA TYR A 664 33.33 -1.55 -19.76
C TYR A 664 33.02 -0.27 -19.02
N ARG A 665 31.76 -0.11 -18.64
CA ARG A 665 31.37 0.97 -17.74
C ARG A 665 32.12 0.85 -16.42
N MET A 666 32.73 1.96 -16.01
CA MET A 666 33.40 2.10 -14.73
C MET A 666 32.37 2.39 -13.66
N ASP A 667 32.37 1.59 -12.60
CA ASP A 667 31.50 1.75 -11.45
C ASP A 667 32.22 2.50 -10.34
N SER A 668 31.57 3.52 -9.77
CA SER A 668 32.14 4.34 -8.71
C SER A 668 31.09 4.59 -7.64
N SER A 669 31.49 4.60 -6.38
CA SER A 669 30.62 5.05 -5.28
C SER A 669 30.60 6.57 -5.12
N ASP A 670 31.43 7.30 -5.86
CA ASP A 670 31.45 8.75 -5.79
C ASP A 670 30.27 9.36 -6.55
N LEU A 671 29.36 10.01 -5.84
CA LEU A 671 28.19 10.68 -6.44
C LEU A 671 28.60 11.86 -7.34
N SER A 672 29.80 12.44 -7.16
CA SER A 672 30.34 13.42 -8.12
C SER A 672 30.49 12.81 -9.52
N ALA A 673 30.70 11.49 -9.57
CA ALA A 673 30.80 10.71 -10.78
C ALA A 673 29.44 10.17 -11.29
N TRP A 674 28.28 10.65 -10.81
CA TRP A 674 26.95 10.15 -11.22
C TRP A 674 26.14 11.15 -12.09
N THR A 675 26.61 12.38 -12.33
CA THR A 675 25.90 13.58 -12.88
C THR A 675 24.68 14.06 -12.10
N LEU A 676 24.42 15.35 -12.24
CA LEU A 676 23.39 16.08 -11.51
C LEU A 676 22.46 16.94 -12.38
N ASP A 677 22.90 17.38 -13.55
CA ASP A 677 22.17 18.38 -14.34
C ASP A 677 21.36 17.80 -15.52
N GLY A 678 21.43 16.49 -15.75
CA GLY A 678 20.65 15.82 -16.81
C GLY A 678 21.04 16.21 -18.25
N ALA A 679 22.04 17.09 -18.44
CA ALA A 679 22.51 17.54 -19.74
C ALA A 679 23.61 16.59 -20.26
N ALA A 680 23.31 15.84 -21.32
CA ALA A 680 24.21 14.85 -21.90
C ALA A 680 25.23 15.50 -22.86
N THR A 681 26.42 15.86 -22.37
CA THR A 681 27.62 15.95 -23.24
C THR A 681 28.88 15.60 -22.44
N SER A 682 29.31 14.34 -22.59
CA SER A 682 30.56 13.71 -22.11
C SER A 682 30.72 13.49 -20.60
N ASP A 683 30.15 12.36 -20.15
CA ASP A 683 30.34 11.66 -18.86
C ASP A 683 29.94 12.40 -17.57
N PRO A 684 29.69 11.70 -16.44
CA PRO A 684 28.71 10.65 -16.05
C PRO A 684 27.22 10.82 -16.45
N GLY A 685 26.21 10.10 -15.89
CA GLY A 685 24.82 10.22 -16.41
C GLY A 685 23.70 9.33 -15.80
N ILE A 686 22.43 9.75 -15.91
CA ILE A 686 21.26 8.84 -15.85
C ILE A 686 21.08 8.14 -17.22
N ARG A 687 21.05 6.80 -17.24
CA ARG A 687 20.87 5.98 -18.45
C ARG A 687 19.53 5.25 -18.44
N LEU A 688 18.86 5.21 -19.59
CA LEU A 688 17.72 4.34 -19.82
C LEU A 688 18.24 2.92 -20.13
N VAL A 689 18.06 1.99 -19.20
CA VAL A 689 18.51 0.60 -19.34
C VAL A 689 17.55 -0.19 -20.22
N ALA A 690 16.26 -0.06 -19.95
CA ALA A 690 15.21 -0.70 -20.72
C ALA A 690 14.00 0.24 -20.86
N LYS A 691 13.24 0.06 -21.94
CA LYS A 691 11.95 0.71 -22.15
C LYS A 691 10.91 -0.34 -22.50
N ASP A 692 9.85 -0.40 -21.71
CA ASP A 692 8.64 -1.12 -22.06
C ASP A 692 7.80 -0.27 -23.03
N ILE A 693 7.54 -0.85 -24.19
CA ILE A 693 6.77 -0.23 -25.29
C ILE A 693 5.56 -1.08 -25.66
N SER A 694 5.03 -1.83 -24.69
CA SER A 694 4.00 -2.83 -24.92
C SER A 694 2.58 -2.28 -24.84
N GLY A 695 1.69 -2.80 -25.66
CA GLY A 695 0.32 -2.32 -25.78
C GLY A 695 0.20 -1.12 -26.73
N SER A 696 -0.91 -0.39 -26.60
CA SER A 696 -1.24 0.73 -27.46
C SER A 696 -0.54 2.02 -27.00
N LEU A 697 -0.07 2.82 -27.96
CA LEU A 697 0.48 4.14 -27.68
C LEU A 697 -0.66 5.12 -27.36
N ILE A 698 -0.63 5.68 -26.15
CA ILE A 698 -1.59 6.66 -25.65
C ILE A 698 -0.94 8.04 -25.75
N THR A 699 -1.69 9.01 -26.27
CA THR A 699 -1.29 10.42 -26.30
C THR A 699 -2.16 11.21 -25.35
N GLN A 700 -1.52 11.97 -24.48
CA GLN A 700 -2.13 12.78 -23.46
C GLN A 700 -1.99 14.27 -23.79
N TYR A 701 -3.13 14.96 -23.75
CA TYR A 701 -3.24 16.39 -24.04
C TYR A 701 -3.41 17.17 -22.73
N GLY A 702 -3.03 18.45 -22.73
CA GLY A 702 -3.13 19.33 -21.55
C GLY A 702 -1.80 19.89 -21.03
N TYR A 703 -0.68 19.63 -21.70
CA TYR A 703 0.62 20.23 -21.42
C TYR A 703 1.10 21.04 -22.61
N THR A 704 2.18 21.82 -22.42
CA THR A 704 2.88 22.53 -23.50
C THR A 704 3.35 21.60 -24.63
N ASP A 705 3.54 20.31 -24.33
CA ASP A 705 3.85 19.24 -25.29
C ASP A 705 3.07 17.97 -24.94
N SER A 706 2.52 17.27 -25.94
CA SER A 706 1.74 16.05 -25.74
C SER A 706 2.59 14.96 -25.09
N GLN A 707 2.14 14.41 -23.96
CA GLN A 707 2.83 13.31 -23.29
C GLN A 707 2.39 11.98 -23.88
N LYS A 708 3.30 11.02 -24.00
CA LYS A 708 3.03 9.73 -24.63
C LYS A 708 3.54 8.58 -23.78
N TYR A 709 2.73 7.54 -23.63
CA TYR A 709 3.06 6.31 -22.90
C TYR A 709 2.32 5.12 -23.51
N TYR A 710 2.69 3.91 -23.12
CA TYR A 710 2.09 2.68 -23.62
C TYR A 710 1.17 2.05 -22.57
N SER A 711 0.04 1.51 -23.00
CA SER A 711 -1.03 1.05 -22.11
C SER A 711 -0.61 -0.06 -21.14
N GLU A 712 0.35 -0.93 -21.50
CA GLU A 712 0.80 -2.04 -20.64
C GLU A 712 2.03 -1.69 -19.80
N ALA A 713 2.72 -0.62 -20.16
CA ALA A 713 4.00 -0.19 -19.60
C ALA A 713 3.83 0.70 -18.37
N LEU A 714 2.95 0.32 -17.45
CA LEU A 714 2.72 1.05 -16.21
C LEU A 714 3.46 0.38 -15.06
N TYR A 715 4.17 1.15 -14.23
CA TYR A 715 5.00 0.59 -13.16
C TYR A 715 4.81 1.37 -11.86
N SER A 716 4.00 0.81 -10.96
CA SER A 716 3.84 1.29 -9.58
C SER A 716 4.72 0.57 -8.55
N THR A 717 5.64 -0.29 -8.98
CA THR A 717 6.48 -1.16 -8.14
C THR A 717 7.95 -0.70 -8.13
N LEU A 718 8.73 -1.17 -7.15
CA LEU A 718 10.19 -0.98 -7.14
C LEU A 718 10.84 -2.01 -8.06
N PRO A 719 11.92 -1.65 -8.78
CA PRO A 719 12.77 -2.66 -9.39
C PRO A 719 13.46 -3.48 -8.28
N ALA A 720 13.65 -4.78 -8.52
CA ALA A 720 14.40 -5.67 -7.64
C ALA A 720 15.75 -6.04 -8.30
N PRO A 721 16.78 -5.18 -8.18
CA PRO A 721 18.11 -5.50 -8.67
C PRO A 721 18.78 -6.58 -7.82
N PHE A 722 19.46 -7.51 -8.47
CA PHE A 722 20.22 -8.59 -7.85
C PHE A 722 21.55 -8.80 -8.57
N ARG A 723 22.56 -9.20 -7.81
CA ARG A 723 23.90 -9.49 -8.33
C ARG A 723 23.97 -10.91 -8.83
N ILE A 724 24.57 -11.12 -9.99
CA ILE A 724 24.92 -12.46 -10.49
C ILE A 724 26.32 -12.81 -9.99
N GLY A 725 26.45 -13.88 -9.19
CA GLY A 725 27.71 -14.27 -8.53
C GLY A 725 28.78 -14.79 -9.51
N SER A 726 28.66 -16.04 -9.93
CA SER A 726 29.47 -16.64 -10.99
C SER A 726 28.69 -16.58 -12.31
N PHE A 727 29.13 -15.73 -13.23
CA PHE A 727 28.44 -15.49 -14.49
C PHE A 727 28.84 -16.55 -15.54
N PRO A 728 27.89 -17.32 -16.10
CA PRO A 728 28.20 -18.24 -17.18
C PRO A 728 28.34 -17.56 -18.55
N GLY A 729 28.18 -16.24 -18.71
CA GLY A 729 27.99 -15.65 -20.03
C GLY A 729 29.23 -15.30 -20.83
N HIS A 730 28.97 -14.78 -22.04
CA HIS A 730 29.95 -14.60 -23.11
C HIS A 730 30.34 -13.12 -23.28
N PRO A 731 31.64 -12.79 -23.42
CA PRO A 731 32.09 -11.45 -23.76
C PRO A 731 31.73 -11.06 -25.20
N LYS A 732 31.74 -9.76 -25.54
CA LYS A 732 31.54 -9.32 -26.93
C LYS A 732 32.62 -9.83 -27.88
N SER A 733 33.86 -9.94 -27.40
CA SER A 733 35.01 -10.46 -28.13
C SER A 733 35.63 -11.58 -27.34
N SER A 734 36.11 -12.63 -28.02
CA SER A 734 36.78 -13.79 -27.40
C SER A 734 38.07 -13.43 -26.63
N THR A 735 38.58 -12.21 -26.82
CA THR A 735 39.76 -11.68 -26.13
C THR A 735 39.42 -10.81 -24.93
N SER A 736 38.14 -10.49 -24.70
CA SER A 736 37.70 -9.69 -23.56
C SER A 736 37.31 -10.60 -22.39
N PRO A 737 37.57 -10.19 -21.13
CA PRO A 737 37.06 -10.90 -19.98
C PRO A 737 35.53 -10.88 -19.97
N ILE A 738 34.94 -11.69 -19.11
CA ILE A 738 33.49 -11.68 -18.93
C ILE A 738 33.08 -10.38 -18.21
N PRO A 739 32.13 -9.58 -18.73
CA PRO A 739 31.67 -8.38 -18.05
C PRO A 739 30.81 -8.75 -16.85
N ALA A 740 30.81 -7.91 -15.82
CA ALA A 740 29.88 -8.08 -14.72
C ALA A 740 28.48 -7.55 -15.08
N VAL A 741 27.46 -8.14 -14.45
CA VAL A 741 26.05 -7.99 -14.82
C VAL A 741 25.18 -7.84 -13.59
N VAL A 742 24.23 -6.92 -13.67
CA VAL A 742 23.14 -6.78 -12.70
C VAL A 742 21.88 -7.33 -13.35
N GLY A 743 21.21 -8.28 -12.68
CA GLY A 743 19.86 -8.66 -13.05
C GLY A 743 18.86 -7.74 -12.35
N ILE A 744 17.79 -7.34 -13.02
CA ILE A 744 16.75 -6.47 -12.45
C ILE A 744 15.39 -7.08 -12.79
N ALA A 745 14.66 -7.53 -11.78
CA ALA A 745 13.26 -7.91 -11.95
C ALA A 745 12.35 -6.68 -11.80
N ILE A 746 11.40 -6.52 -12.73
CA ILE A 746 10.45 -5.41 -12.78
C ILE A 746 9.05 -5.96 -13.06
N GLU A 747 8.05 -5.42 -12.39
CA GLU A 747 6.67 -5.91 -12.47
C GLU A 747 5.74 -4.79 -12.92
N SER A 748 5.10 -4.95 -14.07
CA SER A 748 4.19 -3.94 -14.61
C SER A 748 2.81 -4.06 -13.97
N GLY A 749 2.19 -2.93 -13.68
CA GLY A 749 0.84 -2.79 -13.19
C GLY A 749 0.62 -1.41 -12.59
N ASP A 750 -0.65 -1.07 -12.44
CA ASP A 750 -1.09 0.20 -11.85
C ASP A 750 -1.83 -0.05 -10.53
N ARG A 751 -1.11 0.15 -9.42
CA ARG A 751 -1.66 0.11 -8.06
C ARG A 751 -2.64 1.25 -7.76
N ASN A 752 -2.59 2.34 -8.52
CA ASN A 752 -3.50 3.48 -8.35
C ASN A 752 -4.81 3.32 -9.11
N ASN A 753 -4.85 2.40 -10.07
CA ASN A 753 -6.06 1.91 -10.71
C ASN A 753 -6.17 0.36 -10.60
N PRO A 754 -6.28 -0.18 -9.37
CA PRO A 754 -6.21 -1.62 -9.14
C PRO A 754 -7.42 -2.36 -9.72
N LEU A 755 -8.55 -1.68 -9.87
CA LEU A 755 -9.85 -2.22 -10.30
C LEU A 755 -10.26 -1.74 -11.71
N ASP A 756 -9.31 -1.16 -12.46
CA ASP A 756 -9.50 -0.75 -13.87
C ASP A 756 -10.57 0.32 -14.15
N TYR A 757 -11.09 1.03 -13.14
CA TYR A 757 -12.09 2.09 -13.31
C TYR A 757 -11.70 3.16 -14.35
N ASN A 758 -10.42 3.56 -14.38
CA ASN A 758 -10.01 4.70 -15.20
C ASN A 758 -9.69 4.34 -16.66
N TYR A 759 -9.72 3.05 -17.05
CA TYR A 759 -9.64 2.69 -18.47
C TYR A 759 -10.98 2.87 -19.20
N THR A 760 -12.03 3.29 -18.47
CA THR A 760 -13.36 3.58 -18.99
C THR A 760 -13.67 5.08 -18.90
N THR A 761 -13.16 5.92 -19.79
CA THR A 761 -13.78 7.25 -20.00
C THR A 761 -14.92 7.08 -21.02
N ALA A 762 -16.13 7.63 -20.84
CA ALA A 762 -16.44 8.95 -20.26
C ALA A 762 -17.63 8.96 -19.28
N ALA A 763 -17.43 9.61 -18.13
CA ALA A 763 -18.41 9.79 -17.05
C ALA A 763 -19.52 10.83 -17.33
N THR A 764 -19.90 11.11 -18.57
CA THR A 764 -21.02 12.06 -18.84
C THR A 764 -22.01 11.66 -19.92
N THR A 765 -21.81 10.58 -20.68
CA THR A 765 -22.76 10.23 -21.75
C THR A 765 -22.76 8.73 -22.07
N GLY A 766 -23.12 7.86 -21.12
CA GLY A 766 -23.57 6.47 -21.38
C GLY A 766 -22.92 5.70 -22.54
N THR A 767 -21.62 5.85 -22.78
CA THR A 767 -20.92 5.28 -23.94
C THR A 767 -19.72 4.49 -23.44
N THR A 768 -19.55 3.33 -24.08
CA THR A 768 -18.57 2.29 -23.82
C THR A 768 -17.16 2.84 -23.61
N ALA A 769 -16.43 2.26 -22.65
CA ALA A 769 -15.00 2.46 -22.40
C ALA A 769 -14.20 2.66 -23.70
N ASN A 770 -13.26 3.61 -23.74
CA ASN A 770 -12.34 3.72 -24.86
C ASN A 770 -11.45 2.47 -24.92
N PRO A 771 -11.68 1.51 -25.84
CA PRO A 771 -10.97 0.23 -25.84
C PRO A 771 -9.47 0.41 -26.16
N ALA A 772 -9.08 1.55 -26.72
CA ALA A 772 -7.73 1.83 -27.19
C ALA A 772 -6.73 2.18 -26.08
N THR A 773 -7.17 2.52 -24.87
CA THR A 773 -6.28 2.90 -23.75
C THR A 773 -6.09 1.78 -22.73
N LYS A 774 -6.82 0.68 -22.88
CA LYS A 774 -6.84 -0.42 -21.92
C LYS A 774 -5.64 -1.38 -22.17
N PRO A 775 -4.86 -1.77 -21.14
CA PRO A 775 -3.83 -2.79 -21.29
C PRO A 775 -4.43 -4.14 -21.73
N SER A 776 -3.73 -4.93 -22.54
CA SER A 776 -4.13 -6.32 -22.80
C SER A 776 -3.44 -7.27 -21.82
N HIS A 777 -2.14 -7.08 -21.59
CA HIS A 777 -1.35 -7.89 -20.67
C HIS A 777 -0.33 -7.06 -19.90
N HIS A 778 -0.37 -7.16 -18.57
CA HIS A 778 0.77 -6.83 -17.72
C HIS A 778 1.71 -8.04 -17.61
N ARG A 779 2.94 -7.83 -17.12
CA ARG A 779 3.99 -8.84 -17.06
C ARG A 779 4.97 -8.64 -15.91
N ILE A 780 5.71 -9.70 -15.63
CA ILE A 780 6.98 -9.66 -14.90
C ILE A 780 8.13 -9.77 -15.92
N SER A 781 9.13 -8.89 -15.84
CA SER A 781 10.31 -8.90 -16.72
C SER A 781 11.58 -8.96 -15.90
N VAL A 782 12.60 -9.65 -16.41
CA VAL A 782 13.95 -9.70 -15.84
C VAL A 782 14.93 -9.19 -16.88
N ILE A 783 15.60 -8.09 -16.57
CA ILE A 783 16.53 -7.38 -17.45
C ILE A 783 17.95 -7.55 -16.94
N PHE A 784 18.91 -7.80 -17.83
CA PHE A 784 20.32 -7.96 -17.51
C PHE A 784 21.14 -6.76 -17.98
N ASP A 785 21.45 -5.88 -17.03
CA ASP A 785 22.28 -4.71 -17.25
C ASP A 785 23.78 -5.06 -17.18
N ARG A 786 24.38 -5.31 -18.35
CA ARG A 786 25.79 -5.68 -18.50
C ARG A 786 26.70 -4.46 -18.67
N GLN A 787 27.87 -4.46 -18.03
CA GLN A 787 28.85 -3.36 -18.16
C GLN A 787 29.28 -3.05 -19.60
N ASP A 788 29.24 -4.03 -20.50
CA ASP A 788 29.63 -3.91 -21.91
C ASP A 788 28.46 -3.60 -22.86
N SER A 789 27.24 -3.36 -22.35
CA SER A 789 26.04 -3.22 -23.20
C SER A 789 26.16 -2.12 -24.27
N LEU A 790 26.96 -1.07 -24.04
CA LEU A 790 27.25 -0.02 -25.02
C LEU A 790 28.05 -0.52 -26.22
N ALA A 791 28.93 -1.51 -26.00
CA ALA A 791 29.73 -2.09 -27.06
C ALA A 791 28.84 -2.85 -28.06
N TRP A 792 27.65 -3.32 -27.66
CA TRP A 792 26.75 -4.10 -28.52
C TRP A 792 25.91 -3.26 -29.50
N GLY A 793 26.06 -1.93 -29.53
CA GLY A 793 25.43 -1.03 -30.52
C GLY A 793 24.03 -0.51 -30.12
N THR A 794 23.34 0.14 -31.05
CA THR A 794 22.04 0.82 -30.82
C THR A 794 20.86 -0.13 -30.64
N VAL A 795 21.01 -1.41 -31.05
CA VAL A 795 19.94 -2.43 -31.00
C VAL A 795 19.52 -2.76 -29.55
N VAL A 796 20.36 -2.41 -28.56
CA VAL A 796 20.23 -2.86 -27.18
C VAL A 796 20.25 -1.72 -26.15
N ASN A 797 20.21 -0.47 -26.62
CA ASN A 797 20.27 0.69 -25.72
C ASN A 797 19.23 1.76 -26.13
N PRO A 798 18.04 1.75 -25.49
CA PRO A 798 17.63 0.87 -24.40
C PRO A 798 17.25 -0.54 -24.85
N ILE A 799 17.23 -1.50 -23.92
CA ILE A 799 16.61 -2.82 -24.14
C ILE A 799 15.10 -2.61 -24.29
N LEU A 800 14.53 -2.97 -25.44
CA LEU A 800 13.09 -2.83 -25.67
C LEU A 800 12.33 -4.06 -25.17
N ILE A 801 11.31 -3.83 -24.35
CA ILE A 801 10.39 -4.87 -23.87
C ILE A 801 9.11 -4.75 -24.69
N SER A 802 8.82 -5.76 -25.50
CA SER A 802 7.54 -5.93 -26.19
C SER A 802 7.38 -7.38 -26.68
N PRO A 803 6.14 -7.83 -26.97
CA PRO A 803 5.92 -9.16 -27.57
C PRO A 803 6.58 -9.36 -28.94
N THR A 804 6.93 -8.28 -29.62
CA THR A 804 7.57 -8.29 -30.95
C THR A 804 9.07 -7.98 -30.90
N SER A 805 9.60 -7.65 -29.72
CA SER A 805 11.00 -7.27 -29.54
C SER A 805 11.90 -8.51 -29.58
N THR A 806 12.99 -8.43 -30.35
CA THR A 806 14.05 -9.44 -30.33
C THR A 806 15.08 -9.19 -29.23
N ALA A 807 14.94 -8.17 -28.36
CA ALA A 807 15.93 -7.87 -27.32
C ALA A 807 15.73 -8.67 -26.01
N VAL A 808 14.56 -9.30 -25.84
CA VAL A 808 14.19 -10.12 -24.68
C VAL A 808 13.51 -11.41 -25.15
N LEU A 809 13.58 -12.46 -24.34
CA LEU A 809 12.83 -13.71 -24.59
C LEU A 809 11.46 -13.67 -23.92
N ASP A 810 10.48 -14.26 -24.57
CA ASP A 810 9.20 -14.55 -23.94
C ASP A 810 9.30 -15.90 -23.19
N ALA A 811 9.18 -15.86 -21.86
CA ALA A 811 9.20 -17.05 -21.01
C ALA A 811 7.78 -17.65 -20.89
N TYR A 812 7.68 -18.98 -20.85
CA TYR A 812 6.45 -19.78 -21.03
C TYR A 812 5.19 -19.21 -20.30
N PRO A 813 3.96 -19.28 -20.89
CA PRO A 813 3.54 -20.35 -21.77
C PRO A 813 3.81 -20.34 -23.29
N GLY A 814 4.84 -19.69 -23.85
CA GLY A 814 5.38 -19.93 -25.21
C GLY A 814 6.43 -21.05 -25.49
N HIS A 815 7.53 -21.22 -24.72
CA HIS A 815 8.31 -22.48 -24.60
C HIS A 815 7.63 -23.76 -24.03
N VAL A 816 6.79 -24.44 -24.82
CA VAL A 816 6.29 -25.78 -24.47
C VAL A 816 7.48 -26.65 -24.04
N SER A 817 7.45 -27.20 -22.81
CA SER A 817 8.26 -28.32 -22.32
C SER A 817 9.50 -28.10 -21.44
N TYR A 818 9.78 -26.96 -20.78
CA TYR A 818 10.85 -26.95 -19.74
C TYR A 818 10.50 -27.77 -18.49
N GLN A 819 10.59 -29.08 -18.65
CA GLN A 819 10.62 -30.09 -17.62
C GLN A 819 12.04 -30.19 -17.08
N ALA A 820 12.18 -30.80 -15.91
CA ALA A 820 13.43 -30.81 -15.18
C ALA A 820 14.62 -31.49 -15.90
N ASN A 821 14.36 -32.22 -16.99
CA ASN A 821 15.33 -32.88 -17.87
C ASN A 821 15.70 -32.06 -19.12
N ASN A 822 15.15 -30.85 -19.31
CA ASN A 822 15.53 -30.02 -20.45
C ASN A 822 16.98 -29.52 -20.32
N ALA A 823 17.60 -29.31 -21.49
CA ALA A 823 18.93 -28.73 -21.56
C ALA A 823 18.94 -27.36 -20.86
N LEU A 824 19.96 -27.15 -20.01
CA LEU A 824 20.19 -25.89 -19.33
C LEU A 824 20.36 -24.77 -20.37
N ILE A 825 19.83 -23.59 -20.08
CA ILE A 825 20.13 -22.36 -20.83
C ILE A 825 21.63 -22.08 -20.65
N THR A 826 22.40 -22.47 -21.65
CA THR A 826 23.85 -22.52 -21.62
C THR A 826 24.45 -21.51 -22.58
N PRO A 827 25.69 -21.07 -22.32
CA PRO A 827 26.39 -20.17 -23.22
C PRO A 827 26.41 -20.74 -24.64
N TYR A 828 26.37 -19.87 -25.65
CA TYR A 828 26.39 -20.21 -27.08
C TYR A 828 25.09 -20.80 -27.67
N SER A 829 24.06 -21.09 -26.87
CA SER A 829 22.72 -21.42 -27.41
C SER A 829 22.02 -20.18 -27.96
N SER A 830 21.12 -20.35 -28.95
CA SER A 830 20.28 -19.26 -29.48
C SER A 830 19.24 -18.76 -28.49
N THR A 831 19.00 -19.51 -27.42
CA THR A 831 18.07 -19.18 -26.33
C THR A 831 18.76 -18.55 -25.12
N TYR A 832 20.06 -18.22 -25.23
CA TYR A 832 20.86 -17.70 -24.13
C TYR A 832 20.63 -16.20 -23.92
N PHE A 833 20.00 -15.82 -22.80
CA PHE A 833 19.61 -14.44 -22.47
C PHE A 833 20.56 -13.68 -21.54
N LEU A 834 21.61 -14.35 -21.07
CA LEU A 834 22.66 -13.76 -20.23
C LEU A 834 23.87 -13.33 -21.07
N GLY A 835 23.84 -13.55 -22.38
CA GLY A 835 24.84 -13.09 -23.34
C GLY A 835 24.58 -13.71 -24.71
N PRO A 836 24.92 -13.06 -25.81
CA PRO A 836 24.56 -13.59 -27.12
C PRO A 836 25.55 -14.62 -27.65
N ASN A 837 25.05 -15.49 -28.52
CA ASN A 837 25.86 -16.25 -29.46
C ASN A 837 26.07 -15.48 -30.80
N ASN A 838 25.18 -14.52 -31.12
CA ASN A 838 25.17 -13.68 -32.32
C ASN A 838 24.70 -12.24 -32.00
N PRO A 839 25.45 -11.18 -32.39
CA PRO A 839 25.05 -9.78 -32.22
C PRO A 839 23.67 -9.40 -32.81
N ALA A 840 23.18 -10.12 -33.82
CA ALA A 840 21.90 -9.82 -34.50
C ALA A 840 20.65 -10.39 -33.81
N ASP A 841 20.80 -11.35 -32.89
CA ASP A 841 19.69 -12.01 -32.17
C ASP A 841 19.96 -12.01 -30.65
N THR A 842 20.51 -10.90 -30.17
CA THR A 842 20.97 -10.78 -28.78
C THR A 842 19.81 -10.56 -27.83
N LYS A 843 19.70 -11.41 -26.80
CA LYS A 843 18.73 -11.30 -25.71
C LYS A 843 19.45 -10.85 -24.44
N PHE A 844 18.89 -9.88 -23.74
CA PHE A 844 19.39 -9.36 -22.46
C PHE A 844 18.36 -9.46 -21.34
N GLY A 845 17.49 -10.46 -21.42
CA GLY A 845 16.42 -10.64 -20.47
C GLY A 845 15.35 -11.58 -20.96
N PHE A 846 14.35 -11.75 -20.12
CA PHE A 846 13.12 -12.44 -20.45
C PHE A 846 11.94 -11.76 -19.76
N PHE A 847 10.73 -12.04 -20.22
CA PHE A 847 9.49 -11.60 -19.56
C PHE A 847 8.46 -12.72 -19.54
N ALA A 848 7.48 -12.64 -18.66
CA ALA A 848 6.32 -13.51 -18.64
C ALA A 848 5.05 -12.66 -18.47
N ASN A 849 4.15 -12.75 -19.44
CA ASN A 849 2.85 -12.11 -19.35
C ASN A 849 2.02 -12.75 -18.23
N PHE A 850 1.22 -11.93 -17.56
CA PHE A 850 0.22 -12.43 -16.62
C PHE A 850 -0.92 -13.11 -17.40
N PRO A 851 -1.55 -14.14 -16.80
CA PRO A 851 -2.56 -14.93 -17.48
C PRO A 851 -3.80 -14.09 -17.82
N ASP A 852 -4.42 -14.37 -18.96
CA ASP A 852 -5.77 -13.90 -19.27
C ASP A 852 -6.77 -14.62 -18.36
N ILE A 853 -7.24 -13.94 -17.30
CA ILE A 853 -8.33 -14.47 -16.49
C ILE A 853 -9.64 -13.92 -17.06
N LEU A 854 -10.25 -14.72 -17.94
CA LEU A 854 -11.57 -14.46 -18.51
C LEU A 854 -12.66 -14.60 -17.45
N THR A 855 -12.82 -13.66 -16.51
CA THR A 855 -14.06 -13.47 -15.71
C THR A 855 -13.93 -12.26 -14.77
N PRO A 856 -14.75 -11.19 -14.87
CA PRO A 856 -15.71 -10.75 -15.90
C PRO A 856 -15.03 -9.99 -17.07
N PRO A 857 -15.73 -9.74 -18.21
CA PRO A 857 -15.14 -9.03 -19.35
C PRO A 857 -14.82 -7.58 -18.99
N GLY A 858 -13.54 -7.25 -18.79
CA GLY A 858 -13.16 -5.86 -18.48
C GLY A 858 -11.95 -5.66 -17.57
N LEU A 859 -11.60 -6.64 -16.76
CA LEU A 859 -10.60 -6.51 -15.70
C LEU A 859 -9.28 -7.20 -16.08
N ILE A 860 -8.14 -6.60 -15.76
CA ILE A 860 -6.81 -7.07 -16.21
C ILE A 860 -5.94 -7.41 -15.00
N PRO A 861 -5.38 -8.64 -14.94
CA PRO A 861 -4.39 -9.00 -13.95
C PRO A 861 -3.16 -8.10 -14.01
N LYS A 862 -2.67 -7.62 -12.86
CA LYS A 862 -1.60 -6.62 -12.79
C LYS A 862 -0.71 -6.78 -11.57
N GLY A 863 0.53 -6.31 -11.68
CA GLY A 863 1.46 -6.26 -10.57
C GLY A 863 1.16 -5.08 -9.65
N ILE A 864 1.01 -5.35 -8.36
CA ILE A 864 0.72 -4.31 -7.34
C ILE A 864 1.77 -4.29 -6.23
N ASN A 865 2.44 -5.42 -6.00
CA ASN A 865 3.48 -5.58 -5.00
C ASN A 865 4.87 -5.54 -5.68
N ASN A 866 5.88 -5.15 -4.92
CA ASN A 866 7.25 -5.17 -5.41
C ASN A 866 7.72 -6.63 -5.57
N PRO A 867 8.35 -7.00 -6.70
CA PRO A 867 8.96 -8.32 -6.83
C PRO A 867 10.12 -8.47 -5.83
N ALA A 868 10.43 -9.69 -5.43
CA ALA A 868 11.55 -9.99 -4.54
C ALA A 868 12.43 -11.09 -5.13
N VAL A 869 13.76 -10.93 -5.02
CA VAL A 869 14.73 -11.95 -5.41
C VAL A 869 15.48 -12.42 -4.16
N VAL A 870 15.23 -13.66 -3.74
CA VAL A 870 15.83 -14.26 -2.55
C VAL A 870 16.17 -15.72 -2.85
N SER A 871 17.34 -16.20 -2.40
CA SER A 871 17.74 -17.62 -2.58
C SER A 871 17.68 -18.08 -4.05
N GLY A 872 18.02 -17.18 -4.98
CA GLY A 872 18.00 -17.48 -6.42
C GLY A 872 16.66 -17.76 -7.06
N SER A 873 15.59 -17.53 -6.30
CA SER A 873 14.22 -17.56 -6.78
C SER A 873 13.68 -16.14 -6.87
N LEU A 874 12.79 -15.91 -7.83
CA LEU A 874 12.03 -14.68 -7.97
C LEU A 874 10.61 -14.90 -7.45
N TYR A 875 10.14 -13.99 -6.61
CA TYR A 875 8.80 -13.95 -6.06
C TYR A 875 8.08 -12.72 -6.62
N TYR A 876 6.84 -12.90 -7.04
CA TYR A 876 6.00 -11.84 -7.60
C TYR A 876 4.53 -12.12 -7.30
N SER A 877 3.70 -11.08 -7.31
CA SER A 877 2.29 -11.16 -6.90
C SER A 877 1.39 -10.41 -7.86
N VAL A 878 0.50 -11.17 -8.51
CA VAL A 878 -0.44 -10.62 -9.49
C VAL A 878 -1.79 -10.40 -8.83
N PHE A 879 -2.27 -9.16 -8.77
CA PHE A 879 -3.64 -8.87 -8.39
C PHE A 879 -4.57 -9.08 -9.58
N VAL A 880 -5.61 -9.87 -9.36
CA VAL A 880 -6.65 -10.26 -10.32
C VAL A 880 -7.96 -9.64 -9.84
N PRO A 881 -8.39 -8.52 -10.44
CA PRO A 881 -9.66 -7.91 -10.09
C PRO A 881 -10.83 -8.79 -10.56
N THR A 882 -11.81 -9.06 -9.69
CA THR A 882 -12.96 -9.92 -9.95
C THR A 882 -14.29 -9.16 -10.03
N ALA A 883 -14.39 -8.02 -9.35
CA ALA A 883 -15.52 -7.10 -9.47
C ALA A 883 -15.07 -5.68 -9.17
N ALA A 884 -15.65 -4.69 -9.85
CA ALA A 884 -15.39 -3.28 -9.62
C ALA A 884 -16.73 -2.54 -9.52
N ASP A 885 -16.99 -1.87 -8.40
CA ASP A 885 -18.15 -1.00 -8.21
C ASP A 885 -17.70 0.39 -7.71
N PRO A 886 -18.06 1.50 -8.39
CA PRO A 886 -17.54 2.84 -8.04
C PRO A 886 -17.96 3.36 -6.65
N CYS A 887 -19.07 2.86 -6.10
CA CYS A 887 -19.69 3.38 -4.88
C CYS A 887 -19.42 2.49 -3.67
N THR A 888 -19.39 1.18 -3.88
CA THR A 888 -19.19 0.16 -2.85
C THR A 888 -17.72 -0.28 -2.83
N GLY A 889 -16.98 -0.17 -3.93
CA GLY A 889 -15.60 -0.66 -4.05
C GLY A 889 -15.55 -2.03 -4.73
N GLY A 890 -14.35 -2.52 -5.03
CA GLY A 890 -14.17 -3.75 -5.80
C GLY A 890 -13.51 -4.90 -5.04
N SER A 891 -13.70 -6.10 -5.57
CA SER A 891 -13.12 -7.35 -5.10
C SER A 891 -12.09 -7.87 -6.09
N GLY A 892 -11.14 -8.65 -5.58
CA GLY A 892 -10.16 -9.35 -6.39
C GLY A 892 -9.42 -10.39 -5.57
N LYS A 893 -8.44 -11.04 -6.18
CA LYS A 893 -7.54 -11.99 -5.53
C LYS A 893 -6.10 -11.70 -5.92
N THR A 894 -5.16 -11.94 -5.03
CA THR A 894 -3.75 -11.86 -5.37
C THR A 894 -3.21 -13.27 -5.58
N GLN A 895 -2.54 -13.53 -6.69
CA GLN A 895 -1.83 -14.77 -6.96
C GLN A 895 -0.35 -14.58 -6.65
N THR A 896 0.11 -15.24 -5.59
CA THR A 896 1.50 -15.26 -5.17
C THR A 896 2.24 -16.35 -5.92
N SER A 897 3.30 -15.99 -6.63
CA SER A 897 4.04 -16.91 -7.48
C SER A 897 5.53 -16.95 -7.15
N ILE A 898 6.15 -18.10 -7.45
CA ILE A 898 7.60 -18.28 -7.39
C ILE A 898 8.12 -18.74 -8.77
N MET A 899 9.27 -18.22 -9.16
CA MET A 899 10.13 -18.76 -10.21
C MET A 899 11.37 -19.35 -9.54
N CYS A 900 11.49 -20.67 -9.55
CA CYS A 900 12.46 -21.39 -8.71
C CYS A 900 13.93 -21.11 -9.06
N ASP A 901 14.26 -21.00 -10.35
CA ASP A 901 15.61 -20.67 -10.83
C ASP A 901 15.53 -19.46 -11.77
N LEU A 902 15.97 -18.31 -11.26
CA LEU A 902 15.88 -17.02 -11.95
C LEU A 902 16.77 -16.94 -13.20
N LEU A 903 17.88 -17.68 -13.27
CA LEU A 903 18.76 -17.70 -14.44
C LEU A 903 18.41 -18.80 -15.44
N ASN A 904 17.53 -19.72 -15.06
CA ASN A 904 17.00 -20.75 -15.95
C ASN A 904 15.54 -21.02 -15.59
N PRO A 905 14.60 -20.18 -16.07
CA PRO A 905 13.18 -20.30 -15.72
C PRO A 905 12.62 -21.64 -16.19
N ILE A 906 12.45 -22.58 -15.25
CA ILE A 906 11.92 -23.93 -15.48
C ILE A 906 10.66 -24.16 -14.64
N VAL A 907 9.75 -24.99 -15.16
CA VAL A 907 8.44 -25.26 -14.52
C VAL A 907 8.60 -26.14 -13.29
N ALA A 908 9.34 -27.25 -13.44
CA ALA A 908 9.73 -28.11 -12.34
C ALA A 908 11.24 -28.27 -12.37
N ASP A 909 11.88 -28.06 -11.23
CA ASP A 909 13.28 -28.36 -11.02
C ASP A 909 13.37 -29.61 -10.15
N ASN A 910 14.02 -30.65 -10.65
CA ASN A 910 14.25 -31.92 -9.96
C ASN A 910 15.74 -32.32 -9.98
N ARG A 911 16.62 -31.40 -10.38
CA ARG A 911 18.08 -31.61 -10.31
C ARG A 911 18.45 -32.03 -8.89
N THR A 912 19.50 -32.82 -8.70
CA THR A 912 19.85 -33.40 -7.38
C THR A 912 19.91 -32.30 -6.30
N ASN A 913 19.17 -32.47 -5.20
CA ASN A 913 18.96 -31.48 -4.14
C ASN A 913 18.16 -30.21 -4.52
N GLN A 914 17.32 -30.26 -5.57
CA GLN A 914 16.63 -29.08 -6.11
C GLN A 914 15.11 -29.28 -6.36
N ASN A 915 14.34 -29.91 -5.47
CA ASN A 915 12.88 -30.04 -5.66
C ASN A 915 12.13 -28.70 -5.42
N CYS A 916 11.76 -27.98 -6.49
CA CYS A 916 10.90 -26.78 -6.44
C CYS A 916 10.09 -26.67 -7.73
N THR A 917 8.83 -26.23 -7.63
CA THR A 917 7.94 -26.05 -8.79
C THR A 917 7.57 -24.57 -8.91
N SER A 918 7.87 -23.98 -10.07
CA SER A 918 7.50 -22.60 -10.39
C SER A 918 6.00 -22.48 -10.65
N GLY A 919 5.41 -21.33 -10.32
CA GLY A 919 3.98 -21.05 -10.51
C GLY A 919 3.33 -20.45 -9.26
N VAL A 920 2.00 -20.43 -9.26
CA VAL A 920 1.18 -19.90 -8.14
C VAL A 920 1.29 -20.86 -6.94
N VAL A 921 1.74 -20.32 -5.80
CA VAL A 921 1.91 -21.06 -4.54
C VAL A 921 0.88 -20.70 -3.48
N TRP A 922 0.18 -19.58 -3.66
CA TRP A 922 -0.85 -19.08 -2.74
C TRP A 922 -1.76 -18.04 -3.42
N GLU A 923 -3.03 -18.00 -3.04
CA GLU A 923 -4.04 -17.13 -3.63
C GLU A 923 -4.92 -16.46 -2.55
N PRO A 924 -4.42 -15.41 -1.87
CA PRO A 924 -5.25 -14.66 -0.94
C PRO A 924 -6.33 -13.82 -1.63
N ILE A 925 -7.43 -13.59 -0.92
CA ILE A 925 -8.50 -12.67 -1.29
C ILE A 925 -8.00 -11.24 -1.08
N GLY A 926 -8.35 -10.35 -2.00
CA GLY A 926 -7.95 -8.95 -1.99
C GLY A 926 -6.50 -8.73 -2.39
N VAL A 927 -5.93 -7.61 -1.94
CA VAL A 927 -4.53 -7.22 -2.22
C VAL A 927 -3.64 -7.75 -1.09
N ALA A 928 -2.65 -8.57 -1.45
CA ALA A 928 -1.71 -9.11 -0.47
C ALA A 928 -0.65 -8.08 -0.03
N SER A 929 0.06 -8.40 1.04
CA SER A 929 1.12 -7.55 1.60
C SER A 929 2.31 -7.55 0.65
N GLU A 930 3.23 -6.60 0.84
CA GLU A 930 4.57 -6.76 0.27
C GLU A 930 5.25 -8.02 0.81
N PHE A 931 6.22 -8.53 0.05
CA PHE A 931 7.06 -9.63 0.52
C PHE A 931 8.04 -9.15 1.59
N SER A 932 8.11 -9.90 2.69
CA SER A 932 9.16 -9.74 3.70
C SER A 932 10.16 -10.89 3.58
N ALA A 933 11.46 -10.59 3.56
CA ALA A 933 12.48 -11.62 3.42
C ALA A 933 12.63 -12.45 4.71
N LEU A 934 12.54 -13.78 4.60
CA LEU A 934 12.85 -14.71 5.68
C LEU A 934 14.33 -15.10 5.64
N GLY A 935 15.18 -14.18 6.12
CA GLY A 935 16.63 -14.33 6.06
C GLY A 935 17.13 -14.54 4.63
N THR A 936 17.89 -15.61 4.41
CA THR A 936 18.36 -16.04 3.08
C THR A 936 17.52 -17.17 2.47
N ARG A 937 16.44 -17.59 3.15
CA ARG A 937 15.73 -18.84 2.87
C ARG A 937 14.51 -18.67 1.97
N GLY A 938 13.93 -17.47 1.89
CA GLY A 938 12.74 -17.21 1.09
C GLY A 938 12.01 -15.94 1.53
N VAL A 939 10.70 -15.91 1.35
CA VAL A 939 9.84 -14.77 1.69
C VAL A 939 8.63 -15.17 2.53
N ILE A 940 8.06 -14.20 3.23
CA ILE A 940 6.77 -14.27 3.90
C ILE A 940 5.86 -13.24 3.26
N GLN A 941 4.60 -13.60 3.07
CA GLN A 941 3.54 -12.69 2.66
C GLN A 941 2.29 -12.92 3.53
N VAL A 942 1.57 -11.84 3.82
CA VAL A 942 0.28 -11.85 4.51
C VAL A 942 -0.82 -11.54 3.49
N GLY A 943 -1.98 -12.15 3.71
CA GLY A 943 -3.07 -12.25 2.76
C GLY A 943 -4.36 -12.56 3.52
N THR A 944 -5.54 -12.33 2.93
CA THR A 944 -6.79 -12.79 3.54
C THR A 944 -7.28 -14.08 2.89
N THR A 945 -7.99 -14.90 3.64
CA THR A 945 -8.63 -16.14 3.19
C THR A 945 -10.07 -16.18 3.70
N ALA A 946 -10.96 -16.88 2.99
CA ALA A 946 -12.35 -17.02 3.41
C ALA A 946 -12.47 -17.76 4.76
N VAL A 947 -13.42 -17.33 5.59
CA VAL A 947 -13.83 -18.07 6.78
C VAL A 947 -14.95 -19.03 6.38
N ASN A 948 -14.82 -20.31 6.73
CA ASN A 948 -15.88 -21.29 6.51
C ASN A 948 -17.03 -21.05 7.50
N ASN A 949 -18.24 -20.80 7.00
CA ASN A 949 -19.46 -20.57 7.79
C ASN A 949 -19.30 -19.48 8.87
N PRO A 950 -19.04 -18.21 8.48
CA PRO A 950 -18.97 -17.12 9.46
C PRO A 950 -20.31 -17.00 10.20
N GLY A 951 -20.26 -16.78 11.52
CA GLY A 951 -21.45 -16.44 12.30
C GLY A 951 -22.09 -15.15 11.81
N ALA A 952 -23.39 -14.95 12.06
CA ALA A 952 -24.08 -13.73 11.67
C ALA A 952 -23.37 -12.48 12.25
N GLY A 953 -22.98 -11.54 11.39
CA GLY A 953 -22.24 -10.33 11.77
C GLY A 953 -20.71 -10.50 11.93
N ALA A 954 -20.17 -11.71 11.75
CA ALA A 954 -18.73 -11.96 11.77
C ALA A 954 -18.08 -11.65 10.42
N SER A 955 -16.76 -11.39 10.42
CA SER A 955 -15.99 -11.21 9.19
C SER A 955 -16.03 -12.47 8.33
N ALA A 956 -16.30 -12.30 7.03
CA ALA A 956 -16.29 -13.38 6.05
C ALA A 956 -14.87 -13.79 5.60
N THR A 957 -13.86 -13.02 5.99
CA THR A 957 -12.44 -13.29 5.69
C THR A 957 -11.59 -13.16 6.95
N THR A 958 -10.44 -13.83 6.93
CA THR A 958 -9.46 -13.80 8.00
C THR A 958 -8.05 -13.72 7.47
N LEU A 959 -7.11 -13.20 8.25
CA LEU A 959 -5.71 -13.10 7.84
C LEU A 959 -5.02 -14.47 7.88
N ALA A 960 -4.16 -14.69 6.90
CA ALA A 960 -3.30 -15.85 6.79
C ALA A 960 -1.91 -15.41 6.35
N THR A 961 -0.89 -16.12 6.81
CA THR A 961 0.50 -15.96 6.40
C THR A 961 0.91 -17.12 5.52
N LYS A 962 1.66 -16.83 4.46
CA LYS A 962 2.34 -17.84 3.66
C LYS A 962 3.84 -17.61 3.71
N THR A 963 4.55 -18.63 4.16
CA THR A 963 6.00 -18.72 3.95
C THR A 963 6.25 -19.45 2.64
N THR A 964 7.06 -18.85 1.77
CA THR A 964 7.48 -19.45 0.50
C THR A 964 9.00 -19.50 0.50
N THR A 965 9.54 -20.70 0.70
CA THR A 965 10.99 -20.92 0.68
C THR A 965 11.52 -20.93 -0.76
N GLY A 966 12.76 -20.47 -0.91
CA GLY A 966 13.54 -20.52 -2.14
C GLY A 966 14.66 -21.53 -2.00
N LYS A 967 15.57 -21.59 -2.98
CA LYS A 967 16.69 -22.54 -2.95
C LYS A 967 17.97 -21.94 -2.37
N SER A 968 18.38 -22.45 -1.21
CA SER A 968 19.58 -21.97 -0.49
C SER A 968 20.93 -22.36 -1.09
N THR A 969 21.03 -22.70 -2.37
CA THR A 969 22.36 -22.80 -3.01
C THR A 969 22.80 -21.38 -3.33
N ASP A 970 23.83 -20.87 -2.66
CA ASP A 970 24.39 -19.50 -2.70
C ASP A 970 24.71 -18.96 -4.11
N ARG A 971 23.72 -18.82 -4.99
CA ARG A 971 23.93 -18.36 -6.37
C ARG A 971 23.93 -16.84 -6.49
N TYR A 972 23.27 -16.15 -5.56
CA TYR A 972 23.14 -14.69 -5.56
C TYR A 972 23.34 -14.20 -4.13
N PRO A 973 24.55 -13.79 -3.75
CA PRO A 973 24.74 -13.12 -2.47
C PRO A 973 23.83 -11.89 -2.45
N LYS A 974 23.02 -11.75 -1.39
CA LYS A 974 22.25 -10.52 -1.17
C LYS A 974 23.25 -9.35 -1.11
N ALA A 975 22.98 -8.27 -1.84
CA ALA A 975 23.70 -7.02 -1.63
C ALA A 975 23.55 -6.64 -0.15
N ARG A 976 24.66 -6.38 0.56
CA ARG A 976 24.57 -6.09 1.99
C ARG A 976 24.15 -4.64 2.13
N VAL A 977 22.85 -4.42 2.34
CA VAL A 977 22.37 -3.14 2.85
C VAL A 977 22.67 -3.14 4.35
N TRP A 978 23.92 -2.86 4.72
CA TRP A 978 24.22 -2.49 6.10
C TRP A 978 23.39 -1.22 6.38
N ARG A 979 22.65 -1.15 7.50
CA ARG A 979 22.03 0.08 8.07
C ARG A 979 20.57 0.41 7.77
N THR A 980 19.79 -0.49 7.14
CA THR A 980 18.32 -0.31 7.06
C THR A 980 17.61 -1.43 7.80
N VAL A 981 16.83 -1.05 8.82
CA VAL A 981 15.77 -1.91 9.37
C VAL A 981 14.49 -1.49 8.65
N HIS A 982 13.94 -2.38 7.82
CA HIS A 982 12.63 -2.18 7.20
C HIS A 982 11.53 -2.53 8.19
#